data_AF-A0A3A2ZN31-F1
#
_entry.id   AF-A0A3A2ZN31-F1
#
_cell.length_a   1.000
_cell.length_b   1.000
_cell.length_c   1.000
_cell.angle_alpha   90.00
_cell.angle_beta   90.00
_cell.angle_gamma   90.00
#
_symmetry.space_group_name_H-M   'P 1'
#
loop_
_entity.id
_entity.type
_entity.pdbx_description
1 polymer ?
#
loop_
_entity_poly.entity_id
_entity_poly.type
_entity_poly.pdbx_seq_one_letter_code
_entity_poly.pdbx_strand_id
1 'polypeptide(L)'
;MTSVPISNVLPPEYLHHLLQLATPTTIADYVALSIFSLAIATCLSRGIIWDQQDPLQSLAFERPQLKNGSAEDVAARKETRNIAHKLEETGKNIVTFFGSQSGTAEGFAHRLGRELHGRFGQETLTADLSDYDPESIALIPKSKLAIFIVSTYEEGDPSDNTVEFWDWVTKVQGAPLANLQYVAFGLGNTNYKFYNRVVDVVTEALERLGATALMPVGKANDAEGGTAEDFMGWKDELFRTLVASVCDGVKPDQALSVSHSRELLSSTDRHCLHLELDMNEHPQLGYKTGDHLAIWPGNTDAEVDILLQVLDLVDQRHTPISIKSLDPTVKIPIPTPTTYEALFRHYLEIGAPPNRDSISGLAQFAPTEAAKAFLLRLGKDKDAYADFINRTHVTLGRILQITCPSEKWSSLPLAYLVETLPPMKPRYYSISSSSITSPRTPSITVSVSQTPTAQNPAEVIYGVTSNYLLSLTNQIASNQPNSQGPAYSLDGPNNALQGGKVFAHIRRSKFKLPAQSSYPLIMIGKPVGEMILFFGCRHPNEDFIYRTELEEMERALAGKLRIITAFSRVEGQPRVYVQDRVLENSSDIVRFLHSDSTLYICGRAAMAREVEKAVGDVVRKANEWTEEEVDSWTKTIKRQRKWQEDVWG
;
A
#
# COMPACT_ATOMS: atom_id res chain seq x y z
N MET A 1 -21.66 63.29 -2.13
CA MET A 1 -21.58 63.69 -3.55
C MET A 1 -22.97 63.62 -4.16
N THR A 2 -23.30 64.65 -4.92
CA THR A 2 -24.57 65.02 -5.55
C THR A 2 -25.44 63.90 -6.11
N SER A 3 -26.73 63.94 -5.75
CA SER A 3 -27.84 63.21 -6.38
C SER A 3 -28.08 63.67 -7.82
N VAL A 4 -28.07 62.73 -8.77
CA VAL A 4 -28.53 62.94 -10.16
C VAL A 4 -29.82 62.13 -10.33
N PRO A 5 -30.93 62.72 -10.83
CA PRO A 5 -32.15 61.96 -11.09
C PRO A 5 -32.03 61.27 -12.46
N ILE A 6 -32.24 59.95 -12.51
CA ILE A 6 -32.39 59.22 -13.76
C ILE A 6 -33.82 59.43 -14.25
N SER A 7 -34.02 60.46 -15.08
CA SER A 7 -35.16 60.54 -15.99
C SER A 7 -34.66 60.22 -17.40
N ASN A 8 -34.88 59.00 -17.86
CA ASN A 8 -34.89 58.64 -19.28
C ASN A 8 -35.76 57.39 -19.44
N VAL A 9 -37.07 57.60 -19.43
CA VAL A 9 -38.03 56.59 -19.90
C VAL A 9 -37.89 56.58 -21.42
N LEU A 10 -37.41 55.45 -21.97
CA LEU A 10 -37.34 55.22 -23.41
C LEU A 10 -38.74 55.43 -24.05
N PRO A 11 -38.84 56.09 -25.22
CA PRO A 11 -40.11 56.25 -25.91
C PRO A 11 -40.76 54.88 -26.21
N PRO A 12 -42.08 54.71 -26.04
CA PRO A 12 -42.75 53.42 -26.23
C PRO A 12 -42.59 52.84 -27.64
N GLU A 13 -42.30 53.68 -28.64
CA GLU A 13 -42.04 53.26 -30.03
C GLU A 13 -40.73 52.44 -30.17
N TYR A 14 -39.70 52.71 -29.36
CA TYR A 14 -38.45 51.93 -29.37
C TYR A 14 -38.61 50.55 -28.74
N LEU A 15 -39.47 50.43 -27.72
CA LEU A 15 -39.79 49.15 -27.10
C LEU A 15 -40.51 48.22 -28.09
N HIS A 16 -41.38 48.79 -28.92
CA HIS A 16 -42.12 48.04 -29.94
C HIS A 16 -41.20 47.54 -31.07
N HIS A 17 -40.16 48.30 -31.43
CA HIS A 17 -39.15 47.89 -32.41
C HIS A 17 -38.19 46.82 -31.87
N LEU A 18 -37.80 46.90 -30.59
CA LEU A 18 -36.99 45.88 -29.93
C LEU A 18 -37.75 44.55 -29.78
N LEU A 19 -39.05 44.60 -29.49
CA LEU A 19 -39.90 43.40 -29.42
C LEU A 19 -40.08 42.70 -30.78
N GLN A 20 -40.08 43.45 -31.90
CA GLN A 20 -40.11 42.86 -33.24
C GLN A 20 -38.77 42.24 -33.67
N LEU A 21 -37.64 42.74 -33.18
CA LEU A 21 -36.32 42.14 -33.40
C LEU A 21 -36.04 40.93 -32.49
N ALA A 22 -36.78 40.80 -31.39
CA ALA A 22 -36.65 39.73 -30.41
C ALA A 22 -37.67 38.60 -30.59
N THR A 23 -38.26 38.43 -31.79
CA THR A 23 -39.07 37.26 -32.09
C THR A 23 -38.16 36.09 -32.50
N PRO A 24 -37.99 35.05 -31.68
CA PRO A 24 -37.10 33.94 -31.99
C PRO A 24 -37.57 33.18 -33.24
N THR A 25 -36.68 33.04 -34.24
CA THR A 25 -37.00 32.36 -35.50
C THR A 25 -36.36 30.99 -35.60
N THR A 26 -35.35 30.70 -34.77
CA THR A 26 -34.65 29.42 -34.74
C THR A 26 -34.65 28.79 -33.34
N ILE A 27 -34.44 27.47 -33.25
CA ILE A 27 -34.35 26.74 -31.98
C ILE A 27 -33.22 27.31 -31.11
N ALA A 28 -32.12 27.78 -31.72
CA ALA A 28 -31.01 28.40 -31.00
C ALA A 28 -31.42 29.70 -30.30
N ASP A 29 -32.32 30.48 -30.88
CA ASP A 29 -32.82 31.73 -30.28
C ASP A 29 -33.68 31.45 -29.04
N TYR A 30 -34.51 30.40 -29.09
CA TYR A 30 -35.28 29.96 -27.92
C TYR A 30 -34.37 29.44 -26.80
N VAL A 31 -33.31 28.71 -27.13
CA VAL A 31 -32.32 28.25 -26.15
C VAL A 31 -31.58 29.44 -25.54
N ALA A 32 -31.14 30.40 -26.36
CA ALA A 32 -30.47 31.61 -25.89
C ALA A 32 -31.37 32.45 -24.98
N LEU A 33 -32.64 32.66 -25.34
CA LEU A 33 -33.62 33.36 -24.51
C LEU A 33 -33.90 32.63 -23.20
N SER A 34 -33.90 31.28 -23.22
CA SER A 34 -34.06 30.47 -22.01
C SER A 34 -32.86 30.61 -21.07
N ILE A 35 -31.63 30.61 -21.61
CA ILE A 35 -30.41 30.82 -20.82
C ILE A 35 -30.37 32.25 -20.26
N PHE A 36 -30.73 33.24 -21.07
CA PHE A 36 -30.71 34.64 -20.66
C PHE A 36 -31.76 34.94 -19.59
N SER A 37 -32.96 34.38 -19.73
CA SER A 37 -34.01 34.49 -18.72
C SER A 37 -33.64 33.77 -17.42
N LEU A 38 -32.97 32.61 -17.49
CA LEU A 38 -32.45 31.91 -16.31
C LEU A 38 -31.35 32.70 -15.60
N ALA A 39 -30.44 33.33 -16.37
CA ALA A 39 -29.38 34.18 -15.82
C ALA A 39 -29.96 35.44 -15.15
N ILE A 40 -30.97 36.07 -15.77
CA ILE A 40 -31.67 37.23 -15.18
C ILE A 40 -32.42 36.80 -13.91
N ALA A 41 -33.15 35.68 -13.94
CA ALA A 41 -33.83 35.15 -12.76
C ALA A 41 -32.85 34.81 -11.61
N THR A 42 -31.66 34.30 -11.93
CA THR A 42 -30.60 34.02 -10.95
C THR A 42 -30.02 35.32 -10.38
N CYS A 43 -29.82 36.34 -11.22
CA CYS A 43 -29.30 37.64 -10.77
C CYS A 43 -30.33 38.42 -9.92
N LEU A 44 -31.62 38.32 -10.26
CA LEU A 44 -32.71 38.93 -9.50
C LEU A 44 -33.07 38.16 -8.21
N SER A 45 -32.72 36.87 -8.12
CA SER A 45 -32.90 36.07 -6.91
C SER A 45 -31.72 36.12 -5.93
N ARG A 46 -30.57 36.66 -6.37
CA ARG A 46 -29.46 37.08 -5.49
C ARG A 46 -29.96 38.18 -4.55
N GLY A 47 -29.80 38.02 -3.25
CA GLY A 47 -30.37 38.93 -2.23
C GLY A 47 -31.70 38.48 -1.59
N ILE A 48 -32.52 37.65 -2.27
CA ILE A 48 -33.85 37.24 -1.77
C ILE A 48 -33.91 35.75 -1.46
N ILE A 49 -33.38 34.91 -2.35
CA ILE A 49 -33.39 33.45 -2.20
C ILE A 49 -31.99 32.93 -1.79
N TRP A 50 -30.92 33.64 -2.15
CA TRP A 50 -29.54 33.17 -2.00
C TRP A 50 -28.74 33.85 -0.88
N ASP A 51 -29.15 35.03 -0.40
CA ASP A 51 -28.46 35.77 0.68
C ASP A 51 -29.28 35.81 1.99
N GLN A 52 -30.07 34.77 2.28
CA GLN A 52 -30.43 34.56 3.67
C GLN A 52 -29.21 33.97 4.37
N GLN A 53 -28.59 34.74 5.27
CA GLN A 53 -27.68 34.18 6.26
C GLN A 53 -28.43 33.05 6.96
N ASP A 54 -27.92 31.83 6.80
CA ASP A 54 -28.48 30.66 7.46
C ASP A 54 -28.61 31.00 8.97
N PRO A 55 -29.82 30.99 9.55
CA PRO A 55 -30.02 31.25 10.97
C PRO A 55 -29.24 30.27 11.86
N LEU A 56 -28.77 29.16 11.29
CA LEU A 56 -27.98 28.11 11.90
C LEU A 56 -26.49 28.21 11.52
N GLN A 57 -26.03 29.27 10.85
CA GLN A 57 -24.62 29.43 10.50
C GLN A 57 -23.74 29.50 11.77
N SER A 58 -24.26 30.05 12.88
CA SER A 58 -23.60 29.98 14.19
C SER A 58 -23.56 28.56 14.77
N LEU A 59 -24.52 27.70 14.41
CA LEU A 59 -24.56 26.29 14.81
C LEU A 59 -23.58 25.41 14.02
N ALA A 60 -23.17 25.82 12.81
CA ALA A 60 -22.11 25.14 12.06
C ALA A 60 -20.71 25.35 12.68
N PHE A 61 -20.53 26.43 13.47
CA PHE A 61 -19.31 26.71 14.23
C PHE A 61 -19.42 26.38 15.73
N GLU A 62 -20.60 25.96 16.21
CA GLU A 62 -20.77 25.34 17.53
C GLU A 62 -20.45 23.85 17.45
N ARG A 63 -19.56 23.35 18.32
CA ARG A 63 -19.21 21.93 18.39
C ARG A 63 -20.50 21.08 18.56
N PRO A 64 -20.74 20.01 17.77
CA PRO A 64 -22.01 19.25 17.78
C PRO A 64 -22.37 18.51 19.08
N GLN A 65 -21.56 18.65 20.14
CA GLN A 65 -21.71 17.87 21.37
C GLN A 65 -22.67 18.47 22.41
N LEU A 66 -23.22 19.68 22.19
CA LEU A 66 -23.88 20.41 23.29
C LEU A 66 -25.40 20.60 23.21
N LYS A 67 -26.13 20.05 22.23
CA LYS A 67 -27.59 20.37 22.14
C LYS A 67 -28.63 19.26 22.01
N ASN A 68 -28.29 18.00 21.81
CA ASN A 68 -29.32 16.93 21.79
C ASN A 68 -28.86 15.65 22.49
N GLY A 69 -28.71 15.73 23.81
CA GLY A 69 -28.64 14.57 24.69
C GLY A 69 -29.40 14.90 25.97
N SER A 70 -30.44 14.13 26.27
CA SER A 70 -31.08 14.13 27.59
C SER A 70 -29.99 14.02 28.68
N ALA A 71 -30.22 14.65 29.83
CA ALA A 71 -29.24 14.72 30.92
C ALA A 71 -28.81 13.35 31.47
N GLU A 72 -29.42 12.25 31.03
CA GLU A 72 -29.01 10.86 31.33
C GLU A 72 -28.03 10.27 30.29
N ASP A 73 -28.01 10.74 29.03
CA ASP A 73 -27.09 10.25 27.98
C ASP A 73 -25.70 10.93 27.99
N VAL A 74 -25.57 12.11 28.60
CA VAL A 74 -24.29 12.84 28.71
C VAL A 74 -23.34 12.18 29.73
N ALA A 75 -23.86 11.36 30.64
CA ALA A 75 -23.02 10.59 31.57
C ALA A 75 -22.29 9.41 30.86
N ALA A 76 -22.74 8.98 29.69
CA ALA A 76 -22.26 7.76 29.02
C ALA A 76 -21.17 7.99 27.95
N ARG A 77 -20.79 9.24 27.64
CA ARG A 77 -19.69 9.56 26.70
C ARG A 77 -18.89 10.78 27.14
N LYS A 78 -18.27 10.73 28.32
CA LYS A 78 -17.08 11.56 28.55
C LYS A 78 -15.95 10.94 27.74
N GLU A 79 -15.45 11.65 26.72
CA GLU A 79 -14.20 11.25 26.08
C GLU A 79 -13.11 11.14 27.17
N THR A 80 -12.38 10.02 27.17
CA THR A 80 -11.35 9.78 28.16
C THR A 80 -10.24 10.83 28.03
N ARG A 81 -9.85 11.46 29.15
CA ARG A 81 -8.65 12.30 29.23
C ARG A 81 -7.36 11.48 29.33
N ASN A 82 -7.47 10.14 29.34
CA ASN A 82 -6.32 9.25 29.33
C ASN A 82 -5.88 8.94 27.89
N ILE A 83 -4.74 9.48 27.47
CA ILE A 83 -4.23 9.31 26.11
C ILE A 83 -3.89 7.86 25.77
N ALA A 84 -3.35 7.09 26.72
CA ALA A 84 -3.00 5.69 26.50
C ALA A 84 -4.24 4.85 26.19
N HIS A 85 -5.32 5.07 26.94
CA HIS A 85 -6.62 4.44 26.68
C HIS A 85 -7.18 4.85 25.32
N LYS A 86 -7.15 6.15 24.98
CA LYS A 86 -7.62 6.65 23.68
C LYS A 86 -6.85 6.00 22.53
N LEU A 87 -5.53 5.87 22.65
CA LEU A 87 -4.68 5.23 21.65
C LEU A 87 -4.99 3.73 21.49
N GLU A 88 -5.37 3.04 22.56
CA GLU A 88 -5.76 1.63 22.53
C GLU A 88 -7.15 1.45 21.87
N GLU A 89 -8.15 2.22 22.31
CA GLU A 89 -9.51 2.20 21.75
C GLU A 89 -9.53 2.51 20.25
N THR A 90 -8.71 3.47 19.82
CA THR A 90 -8.67 3.92 18.42
C THR A 90 -7.65 3.17 17.55
N GLY A 91 -6.88 2.24 18.15
CA GLY A 91 -5.88 1.46 17.43
C GLY A 91 -4.76 2.30 16.80
N LYS A 92 -4.45 3.47 17.35
CA LYS A 92 -3.44 4.41 16.83
C LYS A 92 -2.05 4.07 17.38
N ASN A 93 -1.04 4.17 16.52
CA ASN A 93 0.36 3.83 16.81
C ASN A 93 1.22 5.06 17.13
N ILE A 94 0.82 6.23 16.63
CA ILE A 94 1.56 7.49 16.81
C ILE A 94 0.58 8.54 17.35
N VAL A 95 0.99 9.27 18.38
CA VAL A 95 0.32 10.49 18.84
C VAL A 95 1.19 11.70 18.54
N THR A 96 0.61 12.72 17.92
CA THR A 96 1.24 14.04 17.71
C THR A 96 0.55 15.07 18.58
N PHE A 97 1.21 15.43 19.68
CA PHE A 97 0.82 16.49 20.57
C PHE A 97 1.21 17.85 20.00
N PHE A 98 0.32 18.84 20.13
CA PHE A 98 0.65 20.22 19.80
C PHE A 98 0.39 21.19 20.96
N GLY A 99 1.32 22.13 21.11
CA GLY A 99 1.22 23.29 21.97
C GLY A 99 1.27 24.56 21.13
N SER A 100 0.13 25.26 20.96
CA SER A 100 0.05 26.42 20.07
C SER A 100 -0.85 27.52 20.62
N GLN A 101 -0.43 28.79 20.49
CA GLN A 101 -1.32 29.94 20.72
C GLN A 101 -1.95 30.43 19.41
N SER A 102 -1.17 30.50 18.33
CA SER A 102 -1.59 31.05 17.03
C SER A 102 -1.96 29.99 15.99
N GLY A 103 -1.95 28.70 16.35
CA GLY A 103 -2.32 27.58 15.47
C GLY A 103 -1.20 27.07 14.56
N THR A 104 0.01 27.63 14.60
CA THR A 104 1.13 27.19 13.73
C THR A 104 1.57 25.76 14.06
N ALA A 105 1.76 25.45 15.34
CA ALA A 105 2.13 24.10 15.79
C ALA A 105 1.00 23.08 15.56
N GLU A 106 -0.25 23.51 15.74
CA GLU A 106 -1.46 22.72 15.39
C GLU A 106 -1.50 22.38 13.90
N GLY A 107 -1.28 23.37 13.04
CA GLY A 107 -1.22 23.18 11.58
C GLY A 107 -0.14 22.19 11.15
N PHE A 108 1.05 22.28 11.76
CA PHE A 108 2.13 21.32 11.53
C PHE A 108 1.79 19.92 12.06
N ALA A 109 1.16 19.81 13.22
CA ALA A 109 0.76 18.52 13.78
C ALA A 109 -0.27 17.80 12.90
N HIS A 110 -1.27 18.51 12.39
CA HIS A 110 -2.24 17.96 11.45
C HIS A 110 -1.61 17.62 10.08
N ARG A 111 -0.72 18.47 9.57
CA ARG A 111 0.01 18.18 8.32
C ARG A 111 0.86 16.93 8.47
N LEU A 112 1.60 16.82 9.57
CA LEU A 112 2.42 15.65 9.89
C LEU A 112 1.56 14.39 10.03
N GLY A 113 0.43 14.46 10.73
CA GLY A 113 -0.50 13.34 10.87
C GLY A 113 -0.99 12.79 9.52
N ARG A 114 -1.35 13.69 8.58
CA ARG A 114 -1.76 13.31 7.21
C ARG A 114 -0.61 12.69 6.42
N GLU A 115 0.59 13.25 6.48
CA GLU A 115 1.75 12.71 5.77
C GLU A 115 2.21 11.36 6.34
N LEU A 116 2.15 11.17 7.67
CA LEU A 116 2.47 9.89 8.31
C LEU A 116 1.50 8.77 7.89
N HIS A 117 0.21 9.09 7.79
CA HIS A 117 -0.79 8.16 7.26
C HIS A 117 -0.56 7.88 5.77
N GLY A 118 -0.45 8.92 4.95
CA GLY A 118 -0.33 8.78 3.50
C GLY A 118 0.96 8.14 3.02
N ARG A 119 2.09 8.37 3.70
CA ARG A 119 3.42 7.86 3.29
C ARG A 119 3.78 6.53 3.94
N PHE A 120 3.38 6.30 5.19
CA PHE A 120 3.82 5.14 5.98
C PHE A 120 2.70 4.21 6.41
N GLY A 121 1.44 4.49 6.03
CA GLY A 121 0.28 3.71 6.45
C GLY A 121 0.08 3.68 7.97
N GLN A 122 0.69 4.64 8.69
CA GLN A 122 0.61 4.70 10.14
C GLN A 122 -0.72 5.31 10.57
N GLU A 123 -1.34 4.66 11.54
CA GLU A 123 -2.54 5.16 12.18
C GLU A 123 -2.13 6.19 13.24
N THR A 124 -2.36 7.47 12.95
CA THR A 124 -1.96 8.60 13.80
C THR A 124 -3.15 9.25 14.52
N LEU A 125 -2.88 9.85 15.68
CA LEU A 125 -3.77 10.72 16.43
C LEU A 125 -3.11 12.09 16.60
N THR A 126 -3.80 13.16 16.24
CA THR A 126 -3.36 14.53 16.56
C THR A 126 -4.11 14.99 17.80
N ALA A 127 -3.40 15.51 18.80
CA ALA A 127 -3.93 15.79 20.13
C ALA A 127 -3.48 17.17 20.62
N ASP A 128 -4.42 17.97 21.13
CA ASP A 128 -4.08 19.14 21.96
C ASP A 128 -3.55 18.64 23.31
N LEU A 129 -2.48 19.24 23.83
CA LEU A 129 -1.92 18.85 25.12
C LEU A 129 -2.88 19.04 26.30
N SER A 130 -3.78 20.02 26.24
CA SER A 130 -4.75 20.34 27.30
C SER A 130 -5.98 19.40 27.34
N ASP A 131 -6.21 18.64 26.26
CA ASP A 131 -7.31 17.69 26.17
C ASP A 131 -7.08 16.44 27.04
N TYR A 132 -5.83 16.16 27.42
CA TYR A 132 -5.42 14.92 28.10
C TYR A 132 -4.68 15.19 29.41
N ASP A 133 -4.83 14.28 30.37
CA ASP A 133 -4.14 14.35 31.66
C ASP A 133 -2.64 14.02 31.46
N PRO A 134 -1.69 14.88 31.89
CA PRO A 134 -0.25 14.66 31.69
C PRO A 134 0.27 13.32 32.23
N GLU A 135 -0.28 12.84 33.35
CA GLU A 135 0.08 11.54 33.94
C GLU A 135 -0.18 10.38 32.98
N SER A 136 -1.18 10.51 32.11
CA SER A 136 -1.55 9.44 31.18
C SER A 136 -0.52 9.23 30.05
N ILE A 137 0.36 10.21 29.81
CA ILE A 137 1.49 10.09 28.87
C ILE A 137 2.48 9.01 29.35
N ALA A 138 2.64 8.85 30.67
CA ALA A 138 3.47 7.80 31.26
C ALA A 138 2.96 6.37 30.96
N LEU A 139 1.68 6.24 30.61
CA LEU A 139 1.03 4.98 30.30
C LEU A 139 1.15 4.61 28.82
N ILE A 140 1.74 5.46 27.97
CA ILE A 140 1.95 5.16 26.55
C ILE A 140 2.92 3.97 26.43
N PRO A 141 2.52 2.86 25.78
CA PRO A 141 3.39 1.71 25.63
C PRO A 141 4.63 2.02 24.78
N LYS A 142 5.75 1.34 25.07
CA LYS A 142 7.02 1.46 24.31
C LYS A 142 6.89 1.13 22.82
N SER A 143 5.84 0.42 22.42
CA SER A 143 5.54 0.13 21.02
C SER A 143 4.90 1.30 20.26
N LYS A 144 4.61 2.43 20.92
CA LYS A 144 3.96 3.60 20.34
C LYS A 144 4.90 4.81 20.42
N LEU A 145 4.74 5.73 19.47
CA LEU A 145 5.56 6.94 19.38
C LEU A 145 4.76 8.18 19.78
N ALA A 146 5.35 9.03 20.62
CA ALA A 146 4.86 10.37 20.90
C ALA A 146 5.67 11.44 20.14
N ILE A 147 5.00 12.40 19.52
CA ILE A 147 5.62 13.53 18.84
C ILE A 147 5.13 14.80 19.52
N PHE A 148 6.03 15.69 19.93
CA PHE A 148 5.69 16.97 20.56
C PHE A 148 6.04 18.12 19.62
N ILE A 149 5.06 18.93 19.25
CA ILE A 149 5.25 20.15 18.47
C ILE A 149 4.80 21.32 19.34
N VAL A 150 5.74 22.06 19.93
CA VAL A 150 5.42 23.08 20.96
C VAL A 150 5.99 24.45 20.60
N SER A 151 5.19 25.48 20.81
CA SER A 151 5.59 26.87 20.60
C SER A 151 6.10 27.52 21.89
N THR A 152 7.09 28.41 21.75
CA THR A 152 7.56 29.28 22.83
C THR A 152 6.96 30.68 22.68
N TYR A 153 6.41 31.23 23.77
CA TYR A 153 5.79 32.56 23.81
C TYR A 153 6.52 33.52 24.75
N GLU A 154 6.42 34.82 24.43
CA GLU A 154 6.83 35.97 25.26
C GLU A 154 8.24 35.83 25.91
N GLU A 155 8.29 35.63 27.23
CA GLU A 155 9.52 35.49 28.03
C GLU A 155 10.04 34.04 28.12
N GLY A 156 9.71 33.24 27.11
CA GLY A 156 10.11 31.84 27.03
C GLY A 156 9.17 30.88 27.75
N ASP A 157 7.89 31.25 27.84
CA ASP A 157 6.82 30.52 28.50
C ASP A 157 6.04 29.63 27.50
N PRO A 158 5.42 28.53 27.97
CA PRO A 158 4.57 27.67 27.14
C PRO A 158 3.30 28.39 26.66
N SER A 159 2.70 27.93 25.56
CA SER A 159 1.35 28.34 25.17
C SER A 159 0.31 27.88 26.20
N ASP A 160 -0.86 28.52 26.23
CA ASP A 160 -1.90 28.25 27.25
C ASP A 160 -2.27 26.76 27.32
N ASN A 161 -2.37 26.13 26.16
CA ASN A 161 -2.72 24.72 26.04
C ASN A 161 -1.58 23.74 26.41
N THR A 162 -0.40 24.24 26.77
CA THR A 162 0.78 23.47 27.19
C THR A 162 1.12 23.64 28.67
N VAL A 163 0.52 24.63 29.36
CA VAL A 163 0.84 24.99 30.76
C VAL A 163 0.68 23.81 31.73
N GLU A 164 -0.41 23.06 31.64
CA GLU A 164 -0.67 21.92 32.54
C GLU A 164 0.38 20.81 32.39
N PHE A 165 0.72 20.47 31.14
CA PHE A 165 1.77 19.50 30.84
C PHE A 165 3.16 19.99 31.27
N TRP A 166 3.46 21.28 31.03
CA TRP A 166 4.71 21.92 31.47
C TRP A 166 4.91 21.85 32.97
N ASP A 167 3.89 22.24 33.73
CA ASP A 167 3.90 22.21 35.18
C ASP A 167 4.12 20.79 35.72
N TRP A 168 3.49 19.81 35.08
CA TRP A 168 3.65 18.42 35.45
C TRP A 168 5.07 17.92 35.17
N VAL A 169 5.60 18.07 33.95
CA VAL A 169 6.95 17.56 33.62
C VAL A 169 8.06 18.23 34.43
N THR A 170 7.87 19.48 34.88
CA THR A 170 8.86 20.20 35.69
C THR A 170 8.81 19.84 37.17
N LYS A 171 7.65 19.46 37.71
CA LYS A 171 7.47 19.16 39.15
C LYS A 171 7.67 17.67 39.48
N VAL A 172 7.33 16.78 38.56
CA VAL A 172 7.37 15.32 38.80
C VAL A 172 8.80 14.82 38.97
N GLN A 173 8.96 13.82 39.85
CA GLN A 173 10.23 13.19 40.20
C GLN A 173 10.19 11.68 39.89
N GLY A 174 11.37 11.07 39.78
CA GLY A 174 11.53 9.66 39.41
C GLY A 174 11.57 9.46 37.89
N ALA A 175 11.36 8.22 37.44
CA ALA A 175 11.40 7.84 36.03
C ALA A 175 10.06 7.28 35.51
N PRO A 176 8.94 8.02 35.63
CA PRO A 176 7.62 7.55 35.20
C PRO A 176 7.50 7.36 33.68
N LEU A 177 8.40 7.97 32.88
CA LEU A 177 8.36 7.93 31.42
C LEU A 177 9.34 6.91 30.81
N ALA A 178 9.82 5.93 31.57
CA ALA A 178 10.79 4.92 31.12
C ALA A 178 10.39 4.15 29.85
N ASN A 179 9.09 4.06 29.56
CA ASN A 179 8.56 3.40 28.36
C ASN A 179 8.33 4.34 27.18
N LEU A 180 8.39 5.66 27.39
CA LEU A 180 8.03 6.64 26.37
C LEU A 180 9.16 6.80 25.36
N GLN A 181 8.88 6.55 24.09
CA GLN A 181 9.71 6.98 22.98
C GLN A 181 9.14 8.25 22.38
N TYR A 182 9.97 9.25 22.13
CA TYR A 182 9.49 10.51 21.59
C TYR A 182 10.40 11.19 20.58
N VAL A 183 9.81 12.14 19.85
CA VAL A 183 10.52 13.17 19.07
C VAL A 183 9.88 14.53 19.37
N ALA A 184 10.67 15.60 19.36
CA ALA A 184 10.17 16.95 19.60
C ALA A 184 10.62 17.95 18.52
N PHE A 185 9.75 18.92 18.25
CA PHE A 185 9.99 20.09 17.41
C PHE A 185 9.51 21.35 18.11
N GLY A 186 10.40 22.31 18.30
CA GLY A 186 10.10 23.61 18.87
C GLY A 186 9.85 24.66 17.81
N LEU A 187 8.88 25.54 18.06
CA LEU A 187 8.70 26.77 17.30
C LEU A 187 9.15 27.94 18.18
N GLY A 188 10.13 28.70 17.70
CA GLY A 188 10.66 29.87 18.39
C GLY A 188 11.17 30.92 17.40
N ASN A 189 11.71 32.00 17.94
CA ASN A 189 12.18 33.12 17.14
C ASN A 189 13.42 33.73 17.81
N THR A 190 14.55 33.78 17.11
CA THR A 190 15.82 34.26 17.67
C THR A 190 15.83 35.76 17.99
N ASN A 191 14.84 36.52 17.53
CA ASN A 191 14.66 37.92 17.94
C ASN A 191 14.20 38.03 19.41
N TYR A 192 13.71 36.95 20.00
CA TYR A 192 13.32 36.90 21.40
C TYR A 192 14.44 36.32 22.26
N LYS A 193 14.56 36.82 23.50
CA LYS A 193 15.62 36.45 24.45
C LYS A 193 15.68 34.95 24.73
N PHE A 194 14.55 34.27 24.72
CA PHE A 194 14.42 32.87 25.10
C PHE A 194 14.05 32.00 23.89
N TYR A 195 14.97 31.89 22.94
CA TYR A 195 14.79 31.12 21.72
C TYR A 195 14.50 29.63 22.02
N ASN A 196 13.31 29.16 21.64
CA ASN A 196 12.89 27.75 21.77
C ASN A 196 12.96 27.17 23.20
N ARG A 197 12.91 28.03 24.23
CA ARG A 197 13.01 27.61 25.64
C ARG A 197 12.00 26.52 26.03
N VAL A 198 10.80 26.56 25.47
CA VAL A 198 9.75 25.60 25.85
C VAL A 198 10.10 24.19 25.43
N VAL A 199 10.54 23.99 24.18
CA VAL A 199 10.92 22.64 23.73
C VAL A 199 12.13 22.13 24.49
N ASP A 200 13.08 23.01 24.83
CA ASP A 200 14.27 22.66 25.60
C ASP A 200 13.90 22.12 26.98
N VAL A 201 13.14 22.88 27.76
CA VAL A 201 12.73 22.46 29.10
C VAL A 201 11.85 21.20 29.06
N VAL A 202 10.93 21.10 28.09
CA VAL A 202 10.12 19.89 27.91
C VAL A 202 11.01 18.68 27.64
N THR A 203 11.95 18.77 26.72
CA THR A 203 12.82 17.63 26.35
C THR A 203 13.77 17.24 27.47
N GLU A 204 14.40 18.22 28.13
CA GLU A 204 15.24 17.99 29.32
C GLU A 204 14.43 17.31 30.44
N ALA A 205 13.18 17.73 30.65
CA ALA A 205 12.30 17.12 31.63
C ALA A 205 11.87 15.69 31.22
N LEU A 206 11.55 15.45 29.96
CA LEU A 206 11.20 14.12 29.44
C LEU A 206 12.36 13.12 29.63
N GLU A 207 13.58 13.53 29.27
CA GLU A 207 14.80 12.71 29.46
C GLU A 207 15.08 12.44 30.94
N ARG A 208 14.96 13.47 31.79
CA ARG A 208 15.09 13.34 33.25
C ARG A 208 14.08 12.34 33.83
N LEU A 209 12.88 12.26 33.26
CA LEU A 209 11.82 11.33 33.66
C LEU A 209 11.94 9.95 33.00
N GLY A 210 13.01 9.67 32.25
CA GLY A 210 13.34 8.36 31.68
C GLY A 210 12.87 8.12 30.25
N ALA A 211 12.28 9.12 29.57
CA ALA A 211 11.89 8.98 28.17
C ALA A 211 13.11 8.86 27.24
N THR A 212 12.95 8.17 26.12
CA THR A 212 14.00 7.99 25.10
C THR A 212 13.69 8.83 23.86
N ALA A 213 14.54 9.81 23.55
CA ALA A 213 14.45 10.55 22.29
C ALA A 213 14.94 9.69 21.11
N LEU A 214 14.20 9.65 20.00
CA LEU A 214 14.60 8.89 18.80
C LEU A 214 15.53 9.66 17.85
N MET A 215 15.54 10.98 17.94
CA MET A 215 16.38 11.87 17.13
C MET A 215 16.57 13.21 17.85
N PRO A 216 17.55 14.04 17.44
CA PRO A 216 17.74 15.37 17.99
C PRO A 216 16.48 16.26 17.87
N VAL A 217 16.28 17.12 18.85
CA VAL A 217 15.18 18.09 18.89
C VAL A 217 15.34 19.09 17.74
N GLY A 218 14.30 19.25 16.92
CA GLY A 218 14.28 20.29 15.89
C GLY A 218 13.81 21.62 16.46
N LYS A 219 14.34 22.73 15.94
CA LYS A 219 14.01 24.09 16.38
C LYS A 219 13.79 24.97 15.16
N ALA A 220 12.56 25.44 14.97
CA ALA A 220 12.24 26.46 13.98
C ALA A 220 12.67 27.84 14.47
N ASN A 221 13.17 28.65 13.53
CA ASN A 221 13.46 30.06 13.73
C ASN A 221 12.58 30.96 12.85
N ASP A 222 11.61 31.62 13.49
CA ASP A 222 10.69 32.53 12.81
C ASP A 222 11.28 33.93 12.54
N ALA A 223 12.51 34.23 12.97
CA ALA A 223 13.13 35.55 12.77
C ALA A 223 13.23 35.96 11.30
N GLU A 224 13.38 34.99 10.40
CA GLU A 224 13.51 35.18 8.94
C GLU A 224 12.36 34.51 8.16
N GLY A 225 11.29 34.08 8.85
CA GLY A 225 10.19 33.32 8.22
C GLY A 225 10.56 31.88 7.81
N GLY A 226 11.67 31.34 8.35
CA GLY A 226 12.18 30.00 8.07
C GLY A 226 11.39 28.86 8.73
N THR A 227 10.40 29.17 9.57
CA THR A 227 9.62 28.21 10.36
C THR A 227 9.10 27.01 9.56
N ALA A 228 8.61 27.25 8.34
CA ALA A 228 8.12 26.18 7.47
C ALA A 228 9.25 25.30 6.92
N GLU A 229 10.37 25.88 6.51
CA GLU A 229 11.53 25.14 5.98
C GLU A 229 12.24 24.34 7.08
N ASP A 230 12.40 24.92 8.27
CA ASP A 230 12.95 24.21 9.43
C ASP A 230 12.08 23.01 9.81
N PHE A 231 10.75 23.18 9.77
CA PHE A 231 9.81 22.08 9.98
C PHE A 231 9.94 21.02 8.88
N MET A 232 10.08 21.41 7.62
CA MET A 232 10.27 20.47 6.51
C MET A 232 11.58 19.68 6.67
N GLY A 233 12.70 20.35 6.98
CA GLY A 233 13.99 19.70 7.22
C GLY A 233 13.95 18.72 8.39
N TRP A 234 13.38 19.14 9.52
CA TRP A 234 13.18 18.25 10.67
C TRP A 234 12.23 17.10 10.36
N LYS A 235 11.12 17.35 9.66
CA LYS A 235 10.17 16.31 9.24
C LYS A 235 10.83 15.29 8.33
N ASP A 236 11.72 15.72 7.45
CA ASP A 236 12.40 14.81 6.54
C ASP A 236 13.43 13.93 7.26
N GLU A 237 14.09 14.45 8.29
CA GLU A 237 14.87 13.69 9.26
C GLU A 237 13.98 12.76 10.08
N LEU A 238 12.86 13.21 10.65
CA LEU A 238 11.88 12.37 11.33
C LEU A 238 11.43 11.23 10.43
N PHE A 239 11.16 11.50 9.16
CA PHE A 239 10.82 10.45 8.21
C PHE A 239 12.01 9.56 7.85
N ARG A 240 13.26 10.00 7.98
CA ARG A 240 14.45 9.15 7.83
C ARG A 240 14.67 8.30 9.08
N THR A 241 14.53 8.85 10.28
CA THR A 241 14.56 8.13 11.56
C THR A 241 13.40 7.15 11.65
N LEU A 242 12.20 7.57 11.26
CA LEU A 242 11.07 6.69 11.08
C LEU A 242 11.37 5.69 10.00
N VAL A 243 11.88 6.01 8.82
CA VAL A 243 12.32 4.96 7.89
C VAL A 243 13.42 4.09 8.49
N ALA A 244 14.29 4.54 9.38
CA ALA A 244 15.27 3.68 10.04
C ALA A 244 14.62 2.81 11.15
N SER A 245 13.57 3.30 11.81
CA SER A 245 12.79 2.63 12.89
C SER A 245 11.47 1.99 12.42
N VAL A 246 11.12 2.17 11.14
CA VAL A 246 9.98 1.68 10.34
C VAL A 246 10.54 0.89 9.16
N CYS A 247 11.85 0.93 8.90
CA CYS A 247 12.60 -0.25 8.51
C CYS A 247 12.51 -1.32 9.61
N ASP A 248 11.98 -1.03 10.81
CA ASP A 248 11.46 -2.06 11.73
C ASP A 248 9.95 -2.34 11.57
N GLY A 249 9.27 -1.66 10.64
CA GLY A 249 7.84 -1.81 10.30
C GLY A 249 7.56 -2.38 8.89
N VAL A 250 8.49 -2.18 7.95
CA VAL A 250 8.93 -3.15 6.94
C VAL A 250 10.32 -3.53 7.43
N LYS A 251 10.41 -4.59 8.26
CA LYS A 251 11.69 -5.12 8.78
C LYS A 251 12.77 -5.07 7.69
N PRO A 252 14.06 -4.76 7.99
CA PRO A 252 15.09 -4.99 6.98
C PRO A 252 14.95 -6.46 6.64
N ASP A 253 14.94 -6.77 5.35
CA ASP A 253 14.58 -8.10 4.90
C ASP A 253 15.39 -9.12 5.67
N GLN A 254 14.71 -9.96 6.43
CA GLN A 254 15.40 -10.92 7.27
C GLN A 254 15.85 -12.03 6.36
N ALA A 255 17.12 -12.40 6.45
CA ALA A 255 17.61 -13.60 5.80
C ALA A 255 16.98 -14.80 6.52
N LEU A 256 15.96 -15.39 5.90
CA LEU A 256 15.28 -16.59 6.40
C LEU A 256 15.80 -17.80 5.63
N SER A 257 16.24 -18.81 6.37
CA SER A 257 16.68 -20.08 5.78
C SER A 257 15.49 -20.84 5.21
N VAL A 258 15.62 -21.35 3.99
CA VAL A 258 14.66 -22.31 3.44
C VAL A 258 14.96 -23.67 4.07
N SER A 259 14.17 -24.06 5.07
CA SER A 259 14.38 -25.30 5.84
C SER A 259 13.91 -26.54 5.10
N HIS A 260 12.90 -26.40 4.27
CA HIS A 260 12.37 -27.50 3.46
C HIS A 260 11.85 -26.97 2.12
N SER A 261 12.05 -27.75 1.06
CA SER A 261 11.57 -27.42 -0.28
C SER A 261 11.24 -28.70 -1.05
N ARG A 262 10.13 -28.70 -1.81
CA ARG A 262 9.79 -29.79 -2.73
C ARG A 262 8.93 -29.33 -3.91
N GLU A 263 9.04 -30.05 -5.02
CA GLU A 263 8.15 -29.92 -6.18
C GLU A 263 6.78 -30.57 -5.86
N LEU A 264 5.70 -29.90 -6.22
CA LEU A 264 4.33 -30.37 -6.01
C LEU A 264 3.69 -30.93 -7.29
N LEU A 265 4.23 -30.60 -8.47
CA LEU A 265 3.71 -31.10 -9.74
C LEU A 265 4.45 -32.38 -10.15
N SER A 266 3.75 -33.27 -10.82
CA SER A 266 4.37 -34.44 -11.48
C SER A 266 4.74 -34.16 -12.94
N SER A 267 4.31 -33.03 -13.49
CA SER A 267 4.64 -32.61 -14.87
C SER A 267 6.06 -32.06 -14.98
N THR A 268 6.71 -32.29 -16.11
CA THR A 268 8.05 -31.73 -16.41
C THR A 268 8.00 -30.30 -16.95
N ASP A 269 6.87 -29.88 -17.52
CA ASP A 269 6.78 -28.61 -18.28
C ASP A 269 6.37 -27.42 -17.39
N ARG A 270 6.01 -27.68 -16.13
CA ARG A 270 5.57 -26.69 -15.17
C ARG A 270 6.09 -27.07 -13.79
N HIS A 271 6.33 -26.04 -12.98
CA HIS A 271 6.79 -26.20 -11.61
C HIS A 271 5.83 -25.51 -10.63
N CYS A 272 5.60 -26.13 -9.49
CA CYS A 272 4.92 -25.55 -8.34
C CYS A 272 5.65 -25.97 -7.07
N LEU A 273 6.33 -25.03 -6.44
CA LEU A 273 7.20 -25.31 -5.31
C LEU A 273 6.43 -25.15 -4.01
N HIS A 274 6.68 -26.06 -3.07
CA HIS A 274 6.41 -25.84 -1.65
C HIS A 274 7.71 -25.48 -0.96
N LEU A 275 7.72 -24.37 -0.21
CA LEU A 275 8.87 -23.90 0.54
C LEU A 275 8.46 -23.64 1.99
N GLU A 276 9.29 -24.06 2.94
CA GLU A 276 9.18 -23.70 4.35
C GLU A 276 10.35 -22.81 4.74
N LEU A 277 10.06 -21.69 5.42
CA LEU A 277 11.08 -20.74 5.85
C LEU A 277 11.21 -20.75 7.37
N ASP A 278 12.43 -20.92 7.87
CA ASP A 278 12.72 -20.92 9.30
C ASP A 278 12.84 -19.49 9.84
N MET A 279 12.03 -19.16 10.84
CA MET A 279 12.09 -17.89 11.56
C MET A 279 12.75 -18.01 12.94
N ASN A 280 13.30 -19.15 13.36
CA ASN A 280 13.88 -19.34 14.70
C ASN A 280 15.01 -18.34 15.00
N GLU A 281 15.83 -17.99 14.00
CA GLU A 281 16.88 -16.95 14.10
C GLU A 281 16.30 -15.54 14.32
N HIS A 282 15.00 -15.36 14.13
CA HIS A 282 14.29 -14.07 14.15
C HIS A 282 13.08 -14.10 15.09
N PRO A 283 13.26 -14.14 16.42
CA PRO A 283 12.18 -14.27 17.41
C PRO A 283 11.08 -13.21 17.26
N GLN A 284 11.44 -12.02 16.80
CA GLN A 284 10.55 -10.89 16.55
C GLN A 284 9.56 -11.13 15.40
N LEU A 285 9.82 -12.08 14.50
CA LEU A 285 8.88 -12.48 13.46
C LEU A 285 7.79 -13.38 14.04
N GLY A 286 6.56 -13.09 13.69
CA GLY A 286 5.40 -13.93 13.98
C GLY A 286 4.36 -13.71 12.90
N TYR A 287 3.60 -14.76 12.60
CA TYR A 287 2.56 -14.73 11.58
C TYR A 287 1.28 -15.36 12.12
N LYS A 288 0.16 -15.04 11.47
CA LYS A 288 -1.12 -15.72 11.66
C LYS A 288 -1.48 -16.45 10.37
N THR A 289 -2.20 -17.56 10.50
CA THR A 289 -2.77 -18.27 9.35
C THR A 289 -3.60 -17.29 8.49
N GLY A 290 -3.35 -17.26 7.18
CA GLY A 290 -3.93 -16.31 6.24
C GLY A 290 -3.13 -15.03 5.99
N ASP A 291 -2.01 -14.80 6.70
CA ASP A 291 -1.04 -13.75 6.35
C ASP A 291 -0.28 -14.07 5.05
N HIS A 292 0.45 -13.08 4.55
CA HIS A 292 1.31 -13.22 3.37
C HIS A 292 2.79 -13.17 3.79
N LEU A 293 3.61 -13.90 3.05
CA LEU A 293 5.06 -13.80 3.10
C LEU A 293 5.53 -13.04 1.87
N ALA A 294 6.28 -11.97 2.10
CA ALA A 294 6.88 -11.15 1.05
C ALA A 294 8.32 -11.61 0.82
N ILE A 295 8.67 -11.94 -0.42
CA ILE A 295 10.01 -12.40 -0.83
C ILE A 295 10.66 -11.35 -1.72
N TRP A 296 11.88 -10.97 -1.40
CA TRP A 296 12.69 -10.05 -2.19
C TRP A 296 13.61 -10.84 -3.13
N PRO A 297 13.41 -10.72 -4.45
CA PRO A 297 14.24 -11.44 -5.41
C PRO A 297 15.48 -10.64 -5.82
N GLY A 298 16.43 -11.33 -6.45
CA GLY A 298 17.40 -10.70 -7.35
C GLY A 298 16.98 -10.85 -8.81
N ASN A 299 17.36 -9.89 -9.66
CA ASN A 299 17.30 -10.08 -11.10
C ASN A 299 18.21 -11.23 -11.56
N THR A 300 18.07 -11.69 -12.80
CA THR A 300 18.88 -12.80 -13.35
C THR A 300 20.30 -12.32 -13.70
N ASP A 301 21.23 -13.27 -13.78
CA ASP A 301 22.61 -12.99 -14.21
C ASP A 301 22.66 -12.39 -15.61
N ALA A 302 21.92 -13.00 -16.53
CA ALA A 302 21.83 -12.56 -17.92
C ALA A 302 21.34 -11.11 -18.08
N GLU A 303 20.27 -10.69 -17.39
CA GLU A 303 19.72 -9.34 -17.59
C GLU A 303 20.64 -8.24 -17.04
N VAL A 304 21.31 -8.49 -15.92
CA VAL A 304 22.29 -7.53 -15.37
C VAL A 304 23.54 -7.48 -16.24
N ASP A 305 24.03 -8.63 -16.70
CA ASP A 305 25.22 -8.70 -17.57
C ASP A 305 24.98 -7.98 -18.90
N ILE A 306 23.80 -8.13 -19.51
CA ILE A 306 23.42 -7.40 -20.71
C ILE A 306 23.44 -5.89 -20.45
N LEU A 307 22.86 -5.41 -19.34
CA LEU A 307 22.88 -3.97 -19.03
C LEU A 307 24.30 -3.44 -18.80
N LEU A 308 25.11 -4.13 -18.00
CA LEU A 308 26.50 -3.74 -17.77
C LEU A 308 27.29 -3.71 -19.09
N GLN A 309 27.06 -4.68 -19.97
CA GLN A 309 27.72 -4.73 -21.27
C GLN A 309 27.27 -3.61 -22.20
N VAL A 310 25.98 -3.33 -22.29
CA VAL A 310 25.43 -2.33 -23.24
C VAL A 310 25.75 -0.90 -22.80
N LEU A 311 25.82 -0.65 -21.49
CA LEU A 311 26.15 0.65 -20.91
C LEU A 311 27.66 0.89 -20.76
N ASP A 312 28.51 -0.07 -21.13
CA ASP A 312 29.96 -0.01 -20.99
C ASP A 312 30.46 0.08 -19.53
N LEU A 313 29.81 -0.67 -18.64
CA LEU A 313 30.03 -0.67 -17.20
C LEU A 313 30.63 -1.98 -16.66
N VAL A 314 31.06 -2.90 -17.53
CA VAL A 314 31.58 -4.22 -17.13
C VAL A 314 32.80 -4.09 -16.21
N ASP A 315 33.79 -3.28 -16.60
CA ASP A 315 35.00 -3.07 -15.79
C ASP A 315 34.74 -2.27 -14.51
N GLN A 316 33.60 -1.56 -14.46
CA GLN A 316 33.15 -0.77 -13.32
C GLN A 316 32.09 -1.48 -12.48
N ARG A 317 31.82 -2.77 -12.74
CA ARG A 317 30.73 -3.55 -12.13
C ARG A 317 30.64 -3.37 -10.60
N HIS A 318 31.78 -3.43 -9.93
CA HIS A 318 31.90 -3.33 -8.47
C HIS A 318 32.32 -1.94 -7.96
N THR A 319 32.42 -0.96 -8.86
CA THR A 319 32.76 0.42 -8.48
C THR A 319 31.66 1.00 -7.59
N PRO A 320 31.99 1.51 -6.39
CA PRO A 320 31.02 2.19 -5.54
C PRO A 320 30.49 3.48 -6.17
N ILE A 321 29.18 3.66 -6.14
CA ILE A 321 28.45 4.83 -6.61
C ILE A 321 27.59 5.40 -5.48
N SER A 322 27.45 6.73 -5.47
CA SER A 322 26.51 7.42 -4.60
C SER A 322 25.41 8.05 -5.42
N ILE A 323 24.16 7.79 -5.04
CA ILE A 323 22.97 8.31 -5.70
C ILE A 323 22.35 9.31 -4.75
N LYS A 324 22.32 10.58 -5.16
CA LYS A 324 21.78 11.68 -4.37
C LYS A 324 20.74 12.41 -5.20
N SER A 325 19.64 12.77 -4.56
CA SER A 325 18.67 13.64 -5.20
C SER A 325 19.25 15.06 -5.26
N LEU A 326 19.06 15.72 -6.41
CA LEU A 326 19.33 17.16 -6.54
C LEU A 326 18.23 18.00 -5.88
N ASP A 327 17.05 17.40 -5.68
CA ASP A 327 15.92 17.98 -4.95
C ASP A 327 15.87 17.36 -3.53
N PRO A 328 16.10 18.15 -2.46
CA PRO A 328 16.06 17.67 -1.08
C PRO A 328 14.73 17.01 -0.67
N THR A 329 13.63 17.34 -1.35
CA THR A 329 12.29 16.81 -1.05
C THR A 329 12.06 15.41 -1.63
N VAL A 330 12.86 15.03 -2.64
CA VAL A 330 12.76 13.74 -3.33
C VAL A 330 13.63 12.71 -2.61
N LYS A 331 12.96 11.76 -1.95
CA LYS A 331 13.62 10.62 -1.32
C LYS A 331 13.90 9.53 -2.35
N ILE A 332 15.15 9.09 -2.43
CA ILE A 332 15.56 8.00 -3.31
C ILE A 332 15.44 6.68 -2.52
N PRO A 333 14.60 5.73 -2.95
CA PRO A 333 14.38 4.46 -2.26
C PRO A 333 15.49 3.43 -2.57
N ILE A 334 16.72 3.89 -2.80
CA ILE A 334 17.87 3.06 -3.16
C ILE A 334 18.97 3.30 -2.12
N PRO A 335 19.45 2.25 -1.44
CA PRO A 335 20.57 2.36 -0.51
C PRO A 335 21.79 2.98 -1.19
N THR A 336 22.43 3.95 -0.52
CA THR A 336 23.64 4.61 -0.99
C THR A 336 24.67 4.71 0.13
N PRO A 337 25.98 4.44 -0.12
CA PRO A 337 26.56 4.01 -1.39
C PRO A 337 26.16 2.58 -1.80
N THR A 338 26.24 2.29 -3.09
CA THR A 338 25.99 0.96 -3.71
C THR A 338 26.96 0.71 -4.87
N THR A 339 26.86 -0.39 -5.61
CA THR A 339 27.60 -0.63 -6.87
C THR A 339 26.63 -0.69 -8.06
N TYR A 340 27.15 -0.61 -9.29
CA TYR A 340 26.33 -0.78 -10.50
C TYR A 340 25.65 -2.15 -10.56
N GLU A 341 26.39 -3.21 -10.20
CA GLU A 341 25.82 -4.56 -10.11
C GLU A 341 24.70 -4.63 -9.09
N ALA A 342 24.91 -4.13 -7.88
CA ALA A 342 23.89 -4.17 -6.83
C ALA A 342 22.66 -3.34 -7.20
N LEU A 343 22.85 -2.19 -7.86
CA LEU A 343 21.78 -1.37 -8.40
C LEU A 343 20.89 -2.15 -9.36
N PHE A 344 21.48 -2.77 -10.38
CA PHE A 344 20.73 -3.53 -11.38
C PHE A 344 20.22 -4.87 -10.85
N ARG A 345 20.88 -5.49 -9.86
CA ARG A 345 20.47 -6.78 -9.34
C ARG A 345 19.35 -6.70 -8.31
N HIS A 346 19.43 -5.73 -7.40
CA HIS A 346 18.60 -5.71 -6.19
C HIS A 346 17.64 -4.52 -6.11
N TYR A 347 17.94 -3.41 -6.77
CA TYR A 347 17.21 -2.15 -6.51
C TYR A 347 16.32 -1.69 -7.66
N LEU A 348 16.60 -2.05 -8.91
CA LEU A 348 15.79 -1.69 -10.07
C LEU A 348 15.11 -2.90 -10.70
N GLU A 349 13.87 -2.72 -11.15
CA GLU A 349 13.13 -3.74 -11.90
C GLU A 349 13.54 -3.70 -13.38
N ILE A 350 14.57 -4.46 -13.74
CA ILE A 350 15.12 -4.50 -15.11
C ILE A 350 14.50 -5.60 -15.98
N GLY A 351 13.81 -6.57 -15.36
CA GLY A 351 13.25 -7.75 -16.03
C GLY A 351 11.86 -7.54 -16.65
N ALA A 352 11.28 -6.35 -16.51
CA ALA A 352 9.98 -6.02 -17.08
C ALA A 352 10.12 -5.36 -18.47
N PRO A 353 9.14 -5.54 -19.38
CA PRO A 353 9.13 -4.84 -20.64
C PRO A 353 8.97 -3.32 -20.42
N PRO A 354 9.85 -2.47 -20.97
CA PRO A 354 9.71 -1.03 -20.87
C PRO A 354 8.47 -0.57 -21.64
N ASN A 355 7.72 0.38 -21.07
CA ASN A 355 6.56 0.94 -21.75
C ASN A 355 6.98 1.82 -22.96
N ARG A 356 6.02 2.14 -23.84
CA ARG A 356 6.28 2.89 -25.09
C ARG A 356 6.86 4.29 -24.86
N ASP A 357 6.48 4.95 -23.77
CA ASP A 357 6.98 6.30 -23.43
C ASP A 357 8.44 6.22 -23.01
N SER A 358 8.80 5.26 -22.15
CA SER A 358 10.18 4.97 -21.77
C SER A 358 11.04 4.65 -23.01
N ILE A 359 10.52 3.86 -23.95
CA ILE A 359 11.20 3.56 -25.22
C ILE A 359 11.44 4.82 -26.06
N SER A 360 10.45 5.70 -26.15
CA SER A 360 10.60 6.99 -26.86
C SER A 360 11.67 7.86 -26.22
N GLY A 361 11.68 7.93 -24.88
CA GLY A 361 12.65 8.70 -24.13
C GLY A 361 14.09 8.20 -24.27
N LEU A 362 14.30 6.90 -24.54
CA LEU A 362 15.63 6.34 -24.83
C LEU A 362 16.20 6.83 -26.17
N ALA A 363 15.35 7.22 -27.13
CA ALA A 363 15.79 7.58 -28.48
C ALA A 363 16.75 8.78 -28.51
N GLN A 364 16.67 9.69 -27.55
CA GLN A 364 17.58 10.84 -27.45
C GLN A 364 19.02 10.44 -27.11
N PHE A 365 19.22 9.25 -26.55
CA PHE A 365 20.53 8.70 -26.15
C PHE A 365 21.03 7.63 -27.12
N ALA A 366 20.33 7.41 -28.24
CA ALA A 366 20.69 6.37 -29.20
C ALA A 366 22.07 6.65 -29.83
N PRO A 367 22.99 5.66 -29.89
CA PRO A 367 24.32 5.85 -30.48
C PRO A 367 24.29 6.15 -31.99
N THR A 368 23.28 5.62 -32.70
CA THR A 368 23.14 5.76 -34.15
C THR A 368 21.76 6.29 -34.54
N GLU A 369 21.67 6.98 -35.68
CA GLU A 369 20.38 7.44 -36.21
C GLU A 369 19.41 6.29 -36.56
N ALA A 370 19.95 5.13 -36.95
CA ALA A 370 19.15 3.92 -37.16
C ALA A 370 18.51 3.43 -35.85
N ALA A 371 19.30 3.38 -34.76
CA ALA A 371 18.81 3.03 -33.44
C ALA A 371 17.73 4.00 -32.95
N LYS A 372 17.97 5.30 -33.12
CA LYS A 372 17.02 6.37 -32.80
C LYS A 372 15.71 6.22 -33.55
N ALA A 373 15.76 6.03 -34.87
CA ALA A 373 14.59 5.85 -35.72
C ALA A 373 13.78 4.60 -35.31
N PHE A 374 14.46 3.51 -34.96
CA PHE A 374 13.83 2.28 -34.51
C PHE A 374 13.07 2.46 -33.19
N LEU A 375 13.69 3.08 -32.18
CA LEU A 375 13.02 3.37 -30.90
C LEU A 375 11.83 4.32 -31.07
N LEU A 376 11.99 5.39 -31.85
CA LEU A 376 10.89 6.33 -32.13
C LEU A 376 9.71 5.65 -32.84
N ARG A 377 9.97 4.69 -33.73
CA ARG A 377 8.92 3.90 -34.36
C ARG A 377 8.16 3.06 -33.33
N LEU A 378 8.88 2.29 -32.51
CA LEU A 378 8.27 1.45 -31.48
C LEU A 378 7.49 2.26 -30.44
N GLY A 379 7.99 3.44 -30.07
CA GLY A 379 7.32 4.31 -29.11
C GLY A 379 6.02 4.92 -29.66
N LYS A 380 5.99 5.30 -30.94
CA LYS A 380 4.82 5.94 -31.58
C LYS A 380 3.77 4.95 -32.04
N ASP A 381 4.17 3.80 -32.57
CA ASP A 381 3.28 2.81 -33.17
C ASP A 381 2.90 1.71 -32.17
N LYS A 382 1.61 1.67 -31.81
CA LYS A 382 1.06 0.70 -30.86
C LYS A 382 1.16 -0.74 -31.38
N ASP A 383 0.87 -0.94 -32.66
CA ASP A 383 0.78 -2.28 -33.24
C ASP A 383 2.19 -2.83 -33.48
N ALA A 384 3.12 -2.00 -33.94
CA ALA A 384 4.52 -2.37 -34.06
C ALA A 384 5.14 -2.76 -32.70
N TYR A 385 4.81 -2.02 -31.63
CA TYR A 385 5.25 -2.37 -30.28
C TYR A 385 4.64 -3.69 -29.79
N ALA A 386 3.33 -3.87 -29.98
CA ALA A 386 2.64 -5.10 -29.60
C ALA A 386 3.22 -6.33 -30.32
N ASP A 387 3.43 -6.23 -31.64
CA ASP A 387 4.08 -7.30 -32.41
C ASP A 387 5.50 -7.59 -31.94
N PHE A 388 6.26 -6.57 -31.56
CA PHE A 388 7.62 -6.73 -31.07
C PHE A 388 7.67 -7.51 -29.74
N ILE A 389 6.89 -7.10 -28.74
CA ILE A 389 6.84 -7.80 -27.44
C ILE A 389 6.20 -9.19 -27.52
N ASN A 390 5.37 -9.44 -28.54
CA ASN A 390 4.75 -10.75 -28.76
C ASN A 390 5.71 -11.77 -29.42
N ARG A 391 6.79 -11.32 -30.05
CA ARG A 391 7.79 -12.15 -30.73
C ARG A 391 9.10 -12.30 -29.96
N THR A 392 9.36 -11.40 -29.02
CA THR A 392 10.66 -11.26 -28.37
C THR A 392 10.45 -11.01 -26.88
N HIS A 393 11.25 -11.68 -26.04
CA HIS A 393 11.32 -11.31 -24.64
C HIS A 393 12.11 -9.99 -24.52
N VAL A 394 11.41 -8.89 -24.27
CA VAL A 394 11.99 -7.54 -24.22
C VAL A 394 12.15 -7.10 -22.77
N THR A 395 13.37 -6.74 -22.42
CA THR A 395 13.76 -6.02 -21.20
C THR A 395 14.50 -4.75 -21.61
N LEU A 396 14.82 -3.86 -20.66
CA LEU A 396 15.62 -2.67 -20.98
C LEU A 396 16.97 -3.03 -21.61
N GLY A 397 17.73 -3.97 -21.02
CA GLY A 397 19.04 -4.35 -21.57
C GLY A 397 18.92 -4.92 -22.97
N ARG A 398 17.94 -5.81 -23.18
CA ARG A 398 17.73 -6.46 -24.48
C ARG A 398 17.30 -5.49 -25.56
N ILE A 399 16.40 -4.53 -25.29
CA ILE A 399 16.00 -3.56 -26.32
C ILE A 399 17.17 -2.67 -26.74
N LEU A 400 18.01 -2.24 -25.80
CA LEU A 400 19.20 -1.46 -26.11
C LEU A 400 20.21 -2.27 -26.94
N GLN A 401 20.40 -3.55 -26.59
CA GLN A 401 21.26 -4.48 -27.33
C GLN A 401 20.75 -4.77 -28.75
N ILE A 402 19.46 -5.07 -28.91
CA ILE A 402 18.84 -5.35 -30.22
C ILE A 402 18.90 -4.13 -31.13
N THR A 403 18.67 -2.94 -30.55
CA THR A 403 18.56 -1.71 -31.32
C THR A 403 19.93 -1.19 -31.78
N CYS A 404 20.99 -1.43 -31.01
CA CYS A 404 22.36 -1.09 -31.41
C CYS A 404 23.35 -2.14 -30.87
N PRO A 405 23.58 -3.25 -31.61
CA PRO A 405 24.48 -4.32 -31.15
C PRO A 405 25.97 -3.98 -31.32
N SER A 406 26.30 -3.05 -32.22
CA SER A 406 27.68 -2.71 -32.59
C SER A 406 28.32 -1.66 -31.68
N GLU A 407 27.53 -0.81 -31.03
CA GLU A 407 28.01 0.34 -30.25
C GLU A 407 27.44 0.32 -28.83
N LYS A 408 28.17 0.95 -27.91
CA LYS A 408 27.77 1.09 -26.51
C LYS A 408 26.87 2.31 -26.32
N TRP A 409 25.95 2.23 -25.37
CA TRP A 409 25.06 3.32 -24.98
C TRP A 409 25.72 4.23 -23.93
N SER A 410 26.95 4.69 -24.20
CA SER A 410 27.76 5.47 -23.25
C SER A 410 27.20 6.86 -22.96
N SER A 411 26.31 7.38 -23.81
CA SER A 411 25.62 8.65 -23.62
C SER A 411 24.36 8.55 -22.75
N LEU A 412 23.87 7.33 -22.46
CA LEU A 412 22.67 7.09 -21.64
C LEU A 412 23.02 7.28 -20.16
N PRO A 413 22.54 8.35 -19.49
CA PRO A 413 22.95 8.62 -18.12
C PRO A 413 22.35 7.60 -17.15
N LEU A 414 23.14 7.16 -16.17
CA LEU A 414 22.64 6.28 -15.10
C LEU A 414 21.45 6.90 -14.36
N ALA A 415 21.46 8.23 -14.14
CA ALA A 415 20.38 8.95 -13.49
C ALA A 415 19.04 8.76 -14.23
N TYR A 416 19.06 8.77 -15.57
CA TYR A 416 17.86 8.52 -16.37
C TYR A 416 17.30 7.12 -16.09
N LEU A 417 18.15 6.10 -15.94
CA LEU A 417 17.70 4.74 -15.60
C LEU A 417 17.10 4.67 -14.20
N VAL A 418 17.73 5.31 -13.22
CA VAL A 418 17.24 5.37 -11.83
C VAL A 418 15.89 6.08 -11.73
N GLU A 419 15.66 7.11 -12.54
CA GLU A 419 14.41 7.88 -12.55
C GLU A 419 13.29 7.20 -13.35
N THR A 420 13.63 6.43 -14.39
CA THR A 420 12.63 5.82 -15.29
C THR A 420 12.25 4.40 -14.92
N LEU A 421 13.16 3.63 -14.33
CA LEU A 421 12.88 2.26 -13.91
C LEU A 421 12.22 2.25 -12.53
N PRO A 422 11.17 1.43 -12.34
CA PRO A 422 10.58 1.28 -11.02
C PRO A 422 11.56 0.56 -10.07
N PRO A 423 11.54 0.88 -8.77
CA PRO A 423 12.32 0.15 -7.78
C PRO A 423 11.83 -1.29 -7.68
N MET A 424 12.75 -2.20 -7.37
CA MET A 424 12.47 -3.60 -7.09
C MET A 424 11.48 -3.73 -5.93
N LYS A 425 10.43 -4.53 -6.13
CA LYS A 425 9.39 -4.78 -5.12
C LYS A 425 9.41 -6.25 -4.69
N PRO A 426 9.08 -6.55 -3.42
CA PRO A 426 8.89 -7.93 -3.01
C PRO A 426 7.65 -8.51 -3.69
N ARG A 427 7.64 -9.83 -3.87
CA ARG A 427 6.47 -10.57 -4.34
C ARG A 427 5.82 -11.28 -3.15
N TYR A 428 4.51 -11.11 -3.03
CA TYR A 428 3.74 -11.66 -1.93
C TYR A 428 3.21 -13.06 -2.28
N TYR A 429 3.33 -13.96 -1.32
CA TYR A 429 2.78 -15.31 -1.39
C TYR A 429 1.89 -15.54 -0.18
N SER A 430 0.69 -16.08 -0.39
CA SER A 430 -0.19 -16.48 0.71
C SER A 430 0.45 -17.64 1.48
N ILE A 431 0.52 -17.51 2.80
CA ILE A 431 1.12 -18.54 3.65
C ILE A 431 0.22 -19.78 3.64
N SER A 432 0.78 -20.93 3.28
CA SER A 432 0.09 -22.22 3.16
C SER A 432 0.26 -23.14 4.38
N SER A 433 0.88 -22.65 5.46
CA SER A 433 0.95 -23.32 6.77
C SER A 433 0.00 -22.69 7.79
N SER A 434 -0.28 -23.44 8.86
CA SER A 434 -0.98 -22.91 10.03
C SER A 434 0.01 -22.42 11.08
N SER A 435 -0.20 -21.19 11.54
CA SER A 435 0.53 -20.61 12.68
C SER A 435 0.35 -21.37 14.00
N ILE A 436 -0.64 -22.27 14.08
CA ILE A 436 -0.88 -23.11 15.26
C ILE A 436 0.00 -24.36 15.24
N THR A 437 0.14 -24.99 14.07
CA THR A 437 0.93 -26.23 13.91
C THR A 437 2.40 -25.94 13.64
N SER A 438 2.68 -24.84 12.94
CA SER A 438 4.00 -24.46 12.44
C SER A 438 4.31 -23.00 12.79
N PRO A 439 4.31 -22.59 14.08
CA PRO A 439 4.39 -21.18 14.49
C PRO A 439 5.68 -20.47 14.07
N ARG A 440 6.76 -21.22 13.82
CA ARG A 440 8.08 -20.71 13.47
C ARG A 440 8.52 -21.02 12.04
N THR A 441 7.70 -21.75 11.29
CA THR A 441 8.01 -22.23 9.94
C THR A 441 6.85 -21.95 8.98
N PRO A 442 6.62 -20.69 8.58
CA PRO A 442 5.65 -20.36 7.55
C PRO A 442 6.02 -21.07 6.24
N SER A 443 5.04 -21.70 5.61
CA SER A 443 5.22 -22.27 4.28
C SER A 443 4.53 -21.44 3.20
N ILE A 444 5.06 -21.48 1.98
CA ILE A 444 4.47 -20.86 0.80
C ILE A 444 4.36 -21.87 -0.34
N THR A 445 3.42 -21.62 -1.24
CA THR A 445 3.18 -22.41 -2.45
C THR A 445 3.38 -21.52 -3.68
N VAL A 446 4.38 -21.84 -4.49
CA VAL A 446 4.89 -20.96 -5.56
C VAL A 446 4.70 -21.62 -6.91
N SER A 447 3.69 -21.19 -7.67
CA SER A 447 3.60 -21.56 -9.08
C SER A 447 4.65 -20.80 -9.89
N VAL A 448 5.52 -21.53 -10.60
CA VAL A 448 6.61 -20.92 -11.36
C VAL A 448 6.09 -20.34 -12.67
N SER A 449 6.34 -19.04 -12.87
CA SER A 449 5.93 -18.31 -14.07
C SER A 449 6.99 -18.44 -15.17
N GLN A 450 6.67 -19.20 -16.21
CA GLN A 450 7.43 -19.34 -17.43
C GLN A 450 6.45 -19.19 -18.59
N THR A 451 6.45 -18.03 -19.23
CA THR A 451 5.46 -17.69 -20.26
C THR A 451 6.15 -17.56 -21.61
N PRO A 452 5.94 -18.50 -22.54
CA PRO A 452 6.40 -18.34 -23.92
C PRO A 452 5.79 -17.10 -24.56
N THR A 453 6.55 -16.42 -25.42
CA THR A 453 5.98 -15.31 -26.19
C THR A 453 4.95 -15.83 -27.20
N ALA A 454 3.92 -15.03 -27.49
CA ALA A 454 2.76 -15.47 -28.25
C ALA A 454 3.09 -15.93 -29.69
N GLN A 455 4.07 -15.30 -30.32
CA GLN A 455 4.46 -15.55 -31.72
C GLN A 455 5.81 -16.28 -31.86
N ASN A 456 6.56 -16.46 -30.77
CA ASN A 456 7.79 -17.24 -30.76
C ASN A 456 7.90 -18.08 -29.47
N PRO A 457 7.34 -19.30 -29.46
CA PRO A 457 7.34 -20.15 -28.27
C PRO A 457 8.73 -20.55 -27.74
N ALA A 458 9.79 -20.40 -28.54
CA ALA A 458 11.17 -20.64 -28.10
C ALA A 458 11.69 -19.53 -27.17
N GLU A 459 11.12 -18.33 -27.25
CA GLU A 459 11.41 -17.23 -26.34
C GLU A 459 10.49 -17.32 -25.12
N VAL A 460 11.09 -17.47 -23.93
CA VAL A 460 10.37 -17.64 -22.67
C VAL A 460 10.61 -16.45 -21.75
N ILE A 461 9.53 -15.87 -21.24
CA ILE A 461 9.53 -14.82 -20.25
C ILE A 461 9.48 -15.47 -18.86
N TYR A 462 10.54 -15.27 -18.09
CA TYR A 462 10.69 -15.84 -16.75
C TYR A 462 10.22 -14.83 -15.70
N GLY A 463 9.31 -15.24 -14.82
CA GLY A 463 8.96 -14.45 -13.64
C GLY A 463 10.14 -14.38 -12.67
N VAL A 464 10.54 -13.16 -12.27
CA VAL A 464 11.76 -12.90 -11.48
C VAL A 464 11.78 -13.73 -10.19
N THR A 465 10.83 -13.53 -9.27
CA THR A 465 10.84 -14.21 -7.97
C THR A 465 10.60 -15.70 -8.05
N SER A 466 9.69 -16.16 -8.92
CA SER A 466 9.35 -17.58 -8.95
C SER A 466 10.48 -18.45 -9.52
N ASN A 467 11.23 -17.94 -10.51
CA ASN A 467 12.39 -18.65 -11.05
C ASN A 467 13.63 -18.47 -10.17
N TYR A 468 13.76 -17.34 -9.47
CA TYR A 468 14.75 -17.17 -8.40
C TYR A 468 14.59 -18.26 -7.32
N LEU A 469 13.36 -18.50 -6.86
CA LEU A 469 13.05 -19.55 -5.87
C LEU A 469 13.22 -20.97 -6.43
N LEU A 470 12.93 -21.19 -7.72
CA LEU A 470 13.22 -22.47 -8.39
C LEU A 470 14.72 -22.75 -8.45
N SER A 471 15.51 -21.76 -8.86
CA SER A 471 16.97 -21.87 -8.91
C SER A 471 17.55 -22.15 -7.53
N LEU A 472 17.05 -21.47 -6.49
CA LEU A 472 17.44 -21.70 -5.09
C LEU A 472 17.12 -23.12 -4.64
N THR A 473 15.91 -23.60 -4.92
CA THR A 473 15.47 -24.96 -4.57
C THR A 473 16.35 -26.02 -5.24
N ASN A 474 16.67 -25.83 -6.52
CA ASN A 474 17.54 -26.74 -7.26
C ASN A 474 18.97 -26.75 -6.71
N GLN A 475 19.51 -25.59 -6.30
CA GLN A 475 20.81 -25.51 -5.65
C GLN A 475 20.82 -26.26 -4.31
N ILE A 476 19.80 -26.06 -3.47
CA ILE A 476 19.66 -26.74 -2.17
C ILE A 476 19.56 -28.26 -2.37
N ALA A 477 18.81 -28.72 -3.37
CA ALA A 477 18.60 -30.15 -3.62
C ALA A 477 19.82 -30.85 -4.25
N SER A 478 20.54 -30.19 -5.16
CA SER A 478 21.51 -30.84 -6.05
C SER A 478 22.97 -30.51 -5.71
N ASN A 479 23.24 -29.53 -4.84
CA ASN A 479 24.56 -28.92 -4.63
C ASN A 479 25.27 -28.53 -5.95
N GLN A 480 24.51 -28.31 -7.03
CA GLN A 480 25.00 -27.91 -8.34
C GLN A 480 24.19 -26.73 -8.88
N PRO A 481 24.82 -25.84 -9.67
CA PRO A 481 24.12 -24.74 -10.32
C PRO A 481 23.02 -25.27 -11.25
N ASN A 482 21.90 -24.56 -11.28
CA ASN A 482 20.70 -24.95 -12.01
C ASN A 482 21.02 -25.19 -13.51
N SER A 483 20.71 -26.39 -14.02
CA SER A 483 20.89 -26.72 -15.45
C SER A 483 19.67 -26.38 -16.30
N GLN A 484 18.53 -26.02 -15.68
CA GLN A 484 17.27 -25.72 -16.36
C GLN A 484 16.72 -24.34 -15.94
N GLY A 485 16.88 -23.34 -16.81
CA GLY A 485 16.36 -21.98 -16.61
C GLY A 485 17.45 -20.91 -16.44
N PRO A 486 17.07 -19.66 -16.13
CA PRO A 486 18.03 -18.57 -15.97
C PRO A 486 18.89 -18.76 -14.71
N ALA A 487 20.15 -18.34 -14.81
CA ALA A 487 21.08 -18.30 -13.69
C ALA A 487 20.83 -17.09 -12.78
N TYR A 488 21.08 -17.27 -11.49
CA TYR A 488 20.95 -16.25 -10.46
C TYR A 488 22.14 -16.32 -9.50
N SER A 489 22.65 -15.15 -9.11
CA SER A 489 23.44 -15.00 -7.89
C SER A 489 22.54 -15.10 -6.65
N LEU A 490 22.66 -16.21 -5.92
CA LEU A 490 21.75 -16.59 -4.83
C LEU A 490 22.26 -16.24 -3.43
N ASP A 491 23.58 -16.03 -3.26
CA ASP A 491 24.20 -15.71 -1.96
C ASP A 491 23.90 -14.27 -1.49
N GLY A 492 23.32 -13.44 -2.36
CA GLY A 492 22.90 -12.09 -2.02
C GLY A 492 24.08 -11.14 -1.71
N PRO A 493 23.79 -9.90 -1.28
CA PRO A 493 24.81 -8.92 -0.96
C PRO A 493 25.67 -9.38 0.23
N ASN A 494 27.00 -9.28 0.09
CA ASN A 494 27.98 -9.70 1.10
C ASN A 494 27.78 -11.15 1.61
N ASN A 495 27.27 -12.04 0.75
CA ASN A 495 26.95 -13.43 1.09
C ASN A 495 25.91 -13.59 2.22
N ALA A 496 25.08 -12.58 2.45
CA ALA A 496 24.08 -12.60 3.52
C ALA A 496 23.01 -13.71 3.36
N LEU A 497 22.84 -14.22 2.14
CA LEU A 497 21.89 -15.28 1.81
C LEU A 497 22.55 -16.66 1.59
N GLN A 498 23.85 -16.78 1.89
CA GLN A 498 24.57 -18.03 1.76
C GLN A 498 23.91 -19.15 2.56
N GLY A 499 23.89 -20.35 1.97
CA GLY A 499 23.31 -21.54 2.61
C GLY A 499 21.80 -21.69 2.41
N GLY A 500 21.25 -21.14 1.32
CA GLY A 500 19.85 -21.35 0.97
C GLY A 500 18.88 -20.42 1.69
N LYS A 501 19.27 -19.17 1.94
CA LYS A 501 18.40 -18.17 2.58
C LYS A 501 17.74 -17.27 1.54
N VAL A 502 16.67 -16.60 1.95
CA VAL A 502 16.02 -15.55 1.17
C VAL A 502 15.71 -14.35 2.05
N PHE A 503 15.74 -13.17 1.46
CA PHE A 503 15.26 -11.95 2.09
C PHE A 503 13.73 -11.93 2.10
N ALA A 504 13.14 -11.91 3.30
CA ALA A 504 11.71 -12.02 3.46
C ALA A 504 11.15 -11.23 4.67
N HIS A 505 9.87 -10.90 4.60
CA HIS A 505 9.12 -10.37 5.74
C HIS A 505 7.65 -10.82 5.73
N ILE A 506 7.00 -10.75 6.89
CA ILE A 506 5.58 -11.07 7.04
C ILE A 506 4.74 -9.82 6.78
N ARG A 507 3.76 -9.94 5.88
CA ARG A 507 2.72 -8.93 5.66
C ARG A 507 1.41 -9.43 6.24
N ARG A 508 0.84 -8.63 7.16
CA ARG A 508 -0.44 -8.97 7.77
C ARG A 508 -1.59 -8.82 6.76
N SER A 509 -2.45 -9.84 6.72
CA SER A 509 -3.63 -9.87 5.87
C SER A 509 -4.91 -9.59 6.65
N LYS A 510 -5.92 -9.04 5.98
CA LYS A 510 -7.30 -8.96 6.48
C LYS A 510 -8.05 -10.28 6.29
N PHE A 511 -7.52 -11.20 5.48
CA PHE A 511 -8.00 -12.56 5.32
C PHE A 511 -7.73 -13.34 6.60
N LYS A 512 -8.75 -13.42 7.47
CA LYS A 512 -8.64 -14.05 8.80
C LYS A 512 -9.70 -15.12 8.97
N LEU A 513 -9.27 -16.24 9.56
CA LEU A 513 -10.17 -17.27 10.07
C LEU A 513 -11.03 -16.69 11.21
N PRO A 514 -12.27 -17.18 11.44
CA PRO A 514 -13.12 -16.77 12.54
C PRO A 514 -12.44 -17.03 13.88
N ALA A 515 -12.76 -16.19 14.87
CA ALA A 515 -12.16 -16.27 16.20
C ALA A 515 -12.62 -17.52 16.99
N GLN A 516 -13.79 -18.06 16.68
CA GLN A 516 -14.35 -19.25 17.33
C GLN A 516 -14.42 -20.40 16.33
N SER A 517 -14.01 -21.58 16.78
CA SER A 517 -13.86 -22.73 15.91
C SER A 517 -15.19 -23.39 15.54
N SER A 518 -16.27 -23.13 16.29
CA SER A 518 -17.62 -23.68 16.07
C SER A 518 -18.37 -23.11 14.86
N TYR A 519 -17.89 -22.02 14.26
CA TYR A 519 -18.49 -21.42 13.08
C TYR A 519 -18.32 -22.37 11.87
N PRO A 520 -19.39 -22.68 11.11
CA PRO A 520 -19.26 -23.38 9.83
C PRO A 520 -18.36 -22.57 8.91
N LEU A 521 -17.33 -23.22 8.41
CA LEU A 521 -16.22 -22.60 7.73
C LEU A 521 -16.03 -23.29 6.41
N ILE A 522 -15.81 -22.56 5.34
CA ILE A 522 -15.16 -23.19 4.19
C ILE A 522 -13.63 -23.11 4.46
N MET A 523 -13.08 -24.14 5.15
CA MET A 523 -11.66 -24.50 5.54
C MET A 523 -11.19 -24.44 7.04
N ILE A 524 -10.15 -25.24 7.41
CA ILE A 524 -9.93 -26.16 8.58
C ILE A 524 -9.38 -25.62 9.95
N GLY A 525 -9.90 -26.11 11.11
CA GLY A 525 -9.17 -26.38 12.40
C GLY A 525 -9.82 -26.07 13.80
N LYS A 526 -9.94 -27.10 14.69
CA LYS A 526 -10.55 -27.20 16.08
C LYS A 526 -12.08 -27.07 16.17
N PRO A 527 -12.82 -27.74 17.11
CA PRO A 527 -14.13 -28.39 16.85
C PRO A 527 -14.95 -27.60 15.83
N VAL A 528 -14.75 -28.01 14.58
CA VAL A 528 -15.05 -27.16 13.42
C VAL A 528 -16.51 -27.37 13.07
N GLY A 529 -17.19 -26.31 12.65
CA GLY A 529 -18.44 -26.47 11.91
C GLY A 529 -18.20 -27.23 10.59
N GLU A 530 -19.27 -27.50 9.85
CA GLU A 530 -19.17 -28.16 8.54
C GLU A 530 -18.39 -27.28 7.53
N MET A 531 -17.70 -27.91 6.58
CA MET A 531 -16.80 -27.28 5.63
C MET A 531 -16.84 -27.92 4.25
N ILE A 532 -16.82 -27.09 3.20
CA ILE A 532 -16.75 -27.54 1.81
C ILE A 532 -15.60 -26.80 1.10
N LEU A 533 -14.59 -27.52 0.62
CA LEU A 533 -13.51 -26.95 -0.19
C LEU A 533 -13.76 -27.22 -1.67
N PHE A 534 -13.92 -26.17 -2.47
CA PHE A 534 -13.89 -26.27 -3.93
C PHE A 534 -12.48 -26.06 -4.45
N PHE A 535 -11.88 -27.10 -5.03
CA PHE A 535 -10.50 -27.08 -5.51
C PHE A 535 -10.45 -27.32 -7.02
N GLY A 536 -9.68 -26.53 -7.76
CA GLY A 536 -9.57 -26.65 -9.22
C GLY A 536 -8.15 -26.84 -9.70
N CYS A 537 -7.92 -27.80 -10.60
CA CYS A 537 -6.65 -27.96 -11.32
C CYS A 537 -6.88 -28.44 -12.78
N ARG A 538 -5.80 -28.70 -13.52
CA ARG A 538 -5.92 -29.18 -14.91
C ARG A 538 -6.20 -30.66 -14.95
N HIS A 539 -5.40 -31.44 -14.23
CA HIS A 539 -5.44 -32.90 -14.28
C HIS A 539 -5.13 -33.51 -12.90
N PRO A 540 -5.91 -34.51 -12.44
CA PRO A 540 -5.80 -35.07 -11.08
C PRO A 540 -4.45 -35.71 -10.75
N ASN A 541 -3.71 -36.14 -11.78
CA ASN A 541 -2.42 -36.82 -11.61
C ASN A 541 -1.22 -35.95 -11.99
N GLU A 542 -1.42 -34.68 -12.37
CA GLU A 542 -0.32 -33.80 -12.78
C GLU A 542 -0.16 -32.59 -11.85
N ASP A 543 -1.27 -31.91 -11.53
CA ASP A 543 -1.25 -30.64 -10.81
C ASP A 543 -2.28 -30.52 -9.68
N PHE A 544 -2.67 -31.66 -9.11
CA PHE A 544 -3.41 -31.71 -7.85
C PHE A 544 -2.46 -31.51 -6.67
N ILE A 545 -2.14 -30.24 -6.37
CA ILE A 545 -1.25 -29.88 -5.26
C ILE A 545 -1.78 -30.40 -3.92
N TYR A 546 -0.88 -30.89 -3.07
CA TYR A 546 -1.18 -31.44 -1.73
C TYR A 546 -2.24 -32.55 -1.71
N ARG A 547 -2.37 -33.33 -2.79
CA ARG A 547 -3.40 -34.37 -2.91
C ARG A 547 -3.45 -35.30 -1.70
N THR A 548 -2.32 -35.88 -1.33
CA THR A 548 -2.25 -36.85 -0.22
C THR A 548 -2.68 -36.22 1.09
N GLU A 549 -2.19 -35.00 1.37
CA GLU A 549 -2.50 -34.26 2.58
C GLU A 549 -3.99 -33.88 2.63
N LEU A 550 -4.58 -33.45 1.52
CA LEU A 550 -6.00 -33.13 1.41
C LEU A 550 -6.88 -34.37 1.62
N GLU A 551 -6.54 -35.50 1.01
CA GLU A 551 -7.25 -36.78 1.17
C GLU A 551 -7.14 -37.31 2.63
N GLU A 552 -6.01 -37.09 3.29
CA GLU A 552 -5.81 -37.40 4.72
C GLU A 552 -6.64 -36.50 5.62
N MET A 553 -6.69 -35.20 5.33
CA MET A 553 -7.49 -34.23 6.07
C MET A 553 -8.99 -34.52 5.97
N GLU A 554 -9.49 -34.84 4.77
CA GLU A 554 -10.89 -35.20 4.57
C GLU A 554 -11.26 -36.46 5.37
N ARG A 555 -10.40 -37.48 5.38
CA ARG A 555 -10.58 -38.69 6.20
C ARG A 555 -10.55 -38.38 7.71
N ALA A 556 -9.60 -37.57 8.16
CA ALA A 556 -9.44 -37.22 9.58
C ALA A 556 -10.62 -36.38 10.11
N LEU A 557 -11.24 -35.59 9.24
CA LEU A 557 -12.37 -34.72 9.56
C LEU A 557 -13.71 -35.30 9.07
N ALA A 558 -13.81 -36.63 8.97
CA ALA A 558 -14.97 -37.35 8.45
C ALA A 558 -16.31 -36.73 8.89
N GLY A 559 -17.13 -36.34 7.90
CA GLY A 559 -18.44 -35.70 8.10
C GLY A 559 -18.40 -34.20 8.38
N LYS A 560 -17.22 -33.58 8.50
CA LYS A 560 -17.05 -32.13 8.71
C LYS A 560 -16.33 -31.43 7.58
N LEU A 561 -15.46 -32.11 6.83
CA LEU A 561 -14.83 -31.57 5.63
C LEU A 561 -15.28 -32.37 4.41
N ARG A 562 -15.62 -31.66 3.33
CA ARG A 562 -15.89 -32.25 2.01
C ARG A 562 -15.07 -31.52 0.95
N ILE A 563 -14.30 -32.24 0.14
CA ILE A 563 -13.45 -31.68 -0.90
C ILE A 563 -14.07 -31.98 -2.27
N ILE A 564 -14.37 -30.92 -3.02
CA ILE A 564 -15.02 -31.00 -4.33
C ILE A 564 -14.05 -30.49 -5.39
N THR A 565 -13.60 -31.39 -6.26
CA THR A 565 -12.56 -31.12 -7.25
C THR A 565 -13.12 -30.78 -8.63
N ALA A 566 -12.52 -29.82 -9.31
CA ALA A 566 -12.83 -29.42 -10.68
C ALA A 566 -11.59 -29.64 -11.57
N PHE A 567 -11.71 -30.48 -12.60
CA PHE A 567 -10.61 -30.77 -13.51
C PHE A 567 -10.90 -30.23 -14.90
N SER A 568 -10.01 -29.36 -15.39
CA SER A 568 -10.24 -28.61 -16.63
C SER A 568 -9.63 -29.22 -17.89
N ARG A 569 -8.77 -30.24 -17.76
CA ARG A 569 -8.02 -30.84 -18.88
C ARG A 569 -7.90 -32.37 -18.76
N VAL A 570 -8.99 -33.05 -18.45
CA VAL A 570 -9.06 -34.53 -18.49
C VAL A 570 -9.53 -34.97 -19.87
N GLU A 571 -8.79 -35.87 -20.50
CA GLU A 571 -9.12 -36.37 -21.84
C GLU A 571 -10.47 -37.09 -21.83
N GLY A 572 -11.30 -36.84 -22.86
CA GLY A 572 -12.63 -37.41 -22.98
C GLY A 572 -13.69 -36.85 -22.02
N GLN A 573 -13.35 -35.84 -21.20
CA GLN A 573 -14.29 -35.19 -20.27
C GLN A 573 -14.49 -33.70 -20.60
N PRO A 574 -15.67 -33.13 -20.33
CA PRO A 574 -15.87 -31.68 -20.45
C PRO A 574 -14.96 -30.93 -19.48
N ARG A 575 -14.60 -29.69 -19.83
CA ARG A 575 -13.82 -28.83 -18.94
C ARG A 575 -14.71 -28.41 -17.77
N VAL A 576 -14.27 -28.72 -16.55
CA VAL A 576 -14.97 -28.33 -15.32
C VAL A 576 -14.11 -27.35 -14.54
N TYR A 577 -14.74 -26.27 -14.06
CA TYR A 577 -14.13 -25.27 -13.20
C TYR A 577 -14.86 -25.19 -11.84
N VAL A 578 -14.29 -24.44 -10.91
CA VAL A 578 -14.82 -24.34 -9.54
C VAL A 578 -16.21 -23.72 -9.51
N GLN A 579 -16.52 -22.74 -10.36
CA GLN A 579 -17.84 -22.14 -10.44
C GLN A 579 -18.91 -23.15 -10.89
N ASP A 580 -18.55 -24.11 -11.75
CA ASP A 580 -19.46 -25.17 -12.17
C ASP A 580 -19.81 -26.08 -10.98
N ARG A 581 -18.80 -26.41 -10.17
CA ARG A 581 -18.99 -27.19 -8.93
C ARG A 581 -19.82 -26.45 -7.88
N VAL A 582 -19.67 -25.13 -7.78
CA VAL A 582 -20.51 -24.29 -6.91
C VAL A 582 -21.97 -24.38 -7.33
N LEU A 583 -22.27 -24.31 -8.64
CA LEU A 583 -23.62 -24.45 -9.15
C LEU A 583 -24.19 -25.85 -8.92
N GLU A 584 -23.40 -26.91 -9.16
CA GLU A 584 -23.78 -28.31 -8.88
C GLU A 584 -24.14 -28.55 -7.40
N ASN A 585 -23.50 -27.80 -6.48
CA ASN A 585 -23.70 -27.92 -5.03
C ASN A 585 -24.54 -26.77 -4.45
N SER A 586 -25.40 -26.15 -5.28
CA SER A 586 -26.21 -24.98 -4.91
C SER A 586 -27.02 -25.15 -3.62
N SER A 587 -27.61 -26.33 -3.37
CA SER A 587 -28.37 -26.61 -2.15
C SER A 587 -27.53 -26.47 -0.87
N ASP A 588 -26.30 -26.98 -0.88
CA ASP A 588 -25.39 -26.85 0.25
C ASP A 588 -24.90 -25.39 0.37
N ILE A 589 -24.61 -24.71 -0.74
CA ILE A 589 -24.23 -23.29 -0.70
C ILE A 589 -25.33 -22.44 -0.05
N VAL A 590 -26.59 -22.62 -0.43
CA VAL A 590 -27.74 -21.93 0.17
C VAL A 590 -27.85 -22.24 1.66
N ARG A 591 -27.75 -23.53 2.04
CA ARG A 591 -27.79 -23.94 3.44
C ARG A 591 -26.71 -23.27 4.28
N PHE A 592 -25.47 -23.24 3.76
CA PHE A 592 -24.35 -22.60 4.43
C PHE A 592 -24.55 -21.09 4.54
N LEU A 593 -25.00 -20.41 3.49
CA LEU A 593 -25.18 -18.96 3.50
C LEU A 593 -26.34 -18.50 4.41
N HIS A 594 -27.36 -19.34 4.62
CA HIS A 594 -28.40 -19.09 5.63
C HIS A 594 -27.93 -19.38 7.06
N SER A 595 -26.92 -20.23 7.22
CA SER A 595 -26.22 -20.40 8.49
C SER A 595 -25.21 -19.28 8.72
N ASP A 596 -24.70 -19.15 9.94
CA ASP A 596 -23.67 -18.14 10.29
C ASP A 596 -22.28 -18.53 9.75
N SER A 597 -22.18 -18.81 8.45
CA SER A 597 -20.94 -19.25 7.79
C SER A 597 -20.15 -18.11 7.17
N THR A 598 -18.88 -18.40 6.86
CA THR A 598 -17.99 -17.48 6.14
C THR A 598 -17.52 -18.11 4.82
N LEU A 599 -17.65 -17.35 3.72
CA LEU A 599 -17.15 -17.67 2.39
C LEU A 599 -15.76 -17.07 2.18
N TYR A 600 -14.84 -17.88 1.67
CA TYR A 600 -13.48 -17.50 1.33
C TYR A 600 -13.20 -17.80 -0.14
N ILE A 601 -12.65 -16.84 -0.87
CA ILE A 601 -12.22 -17.02 -2.26
C ILE A 601 -10.74 -16.63 -2.36
N CYS A 602 -9.92 -17.55 -2.87
CA CYS A 602 -8.48 -17.36 -3.03
C CYS A 602 -8.05 -17.78 -4.44
N GLY A 603 -7.23 -16.98 -5.11
CA GLY A 603 -6.72 -17.31 -6.44
C GLY A 603 -6.74 -16.16 -7.44
N ARG A 604 -6.90 -16.51 -8.72
CA ARG A 604 -6.93 -15.54 -9.82
C ARG A 604 -8.18 -14.65 -9.74
N ALA A 605 -8.01 -13.34 -9.91
CA ALA A 605 -9.12 -12.37 -9.92
C ALA A 605 -10.20 -12.71 -10.95
N ALA A 606 -9.82 -13.24 -12.12
CA ALA A 606 -10.78 -13.70 -13.12
C ALA A 606 -11.63 -14.88 -12.62
N MET A 607 -11.04 -15.84 -11.92
CA MET A 607 -11.77 -16.97 -11.33
C MET A 607 -12.71 -16.48 -10.22
N ALA A 608 -12.24 -15.56 -9.37
CA ALA A 608 -13.04 -15.03 -8.28
C ALA A 608 -14.33 -14.34 -8.77
N ARG A 609 -14.26 -13.56 -9.86
CA ARG A 609 -15.44 -12.95 -10.49
C ARG A 609 -16.46 -13.98 -10.97
N GLU A 610 -16.01 -15.07 -11.57
CA GLU A 610 -16.90 -16.15 -12.02
C GLU A 610 -17.54 -16.89 -10.84
N VAL A 611 -16.80 -17.11 -9.76
CA VAL A 611 -17.34 -17.70 -8.53
C VAL A 611 -18.32 -16.77 -7.84
N GLU A 612 -18.02 -15.47 -7.75
CA GLU A 612 -18.93 -14.45 -7.18
C GLU A 612 -20.26 -14.44 -7.95
N LYS A 613 -20.18 -14.46 -9.28
CA LYS A 613 -21.37 -14.57 -10.14
C LYS A 613 -22.14 -15.86 -9.88
N ALA A 614 -21.47 -17.00 -9.79
CA ALA A 614 -22.12 -18.29 -9.54
C ALA A 614 -22.81 -18.34 -8.18
N VAL A 615 -22.18 -17.83 -7.13
CA VAL A 615 -22.79 -17.71 -5.79
C VAL A 615 -23.98 -16.75 -5.82
N GLY A 616 -23.84 -15.61 -6.50
CA GLY A 616 -24.94 -14.66 -6.71
C GLY A 616 -26.13 -15.31 -7.40
N ASP A 617 -25.90 -16.07 -8.47
CA ASP A 617 -26.95 -16.81 -9.20
C ASP A 617 -27.65 -17.86 -8.34
N VAL A 618 -26.91 -18.55 -7.46
CA VAL A 618 -27.47 -19.52 -6.52
C VAL A 618 -28.40 -18.84 -5.52
N VAL A 619 -27.96 -17.75 -4.89
CA VAL A 619 -28.74 -17.03 -3.88
C VAL A 619 -29.94 -16.33 -4.50
N ARG A 620 -29.78 -15.76 -5.70
CA ARG A 620 -30.84 -15.14 -6.48
C ARG A 620 -31.98 -16.12 -6.73
N LYS A 621 -31.66 -17.32 -7.21
CA LYS A 621 -32.66 -18.36 -7.49
C LYS A 621 -33.31 -18.89 -6.21
N ALA A 622 -32.54 -19.07 -5.14
CA ALA A 622 -33.04 -19.64 -3.90
C ALA A 622 -34.00 -18.71 -3.14
N ASN A 623 -33.80 -17.39 -3.24
CA ASN A 623 -34.60 -16.39 -2.54
C ASN A 623 -35.56 -15.62 -3.46
N GLU A 624 -35.63 -15.98 -4.74
CA GLU A 624 -36.42 -15.28 -5.77
C GLU A 624 -36.10 -13.77 -5.86
N TRP A 625 -34.83 -13.40 -5.63
CA TRP A 625 -34.37 -12.02 -5.58
C TRP A 625 -34.13 -11.40 -6.97
N THR A 626 -34.19 -10.07 -7.03
CA THR A 626 -33.71 -9.28 -8.17
C THR A 626 -32.17 -9.16 -8.16
N GLU A 627 -31.59 -8.66 -9.26
CA GLU A 627 -30.14 -8.40 -9.31
C GLU A 627 -29.71 -7.34 -8.28
N GLU A 628 -30.51 -6.30 -8.06
CA GLU A 628 -30.22 -5.25 -7.09
C GLU A 628 -30.22 -5.77 -5.64
N GLU A 629 -31.11 -6.71 -5.33
CA GLU A 629 -31.18 -7.34 -4.02
C GLU A 629 -29.94 -8.21 -3.76
N VAL A 630 -29.48 -8.97 -4.76
CA VAL A 630 -28.22 -9.75 -4.69
C VAL A 630 -27.02 -8.84 -4.50
N ASP A 631 -26.95 -7.71 -5.20
CA ASP A 631 -25.87 -6.73 -5.06
C ASP A 631 -25.83 -6.11 -3.66
N SER A 632 -27.00 -5.75 -3.13
CA SER A 632 -27.14 -5.21 -1.77
C SER A 632 -26.74 -6.23 -0.71
N TRP A 633 -27.16 -7.48 -0.88
CA TRP A 633 -26.77 -8.60 -0.02
C TRP A 633 -25.26 -8.85 -0.07
N THR A 634 -24.65 -8.90 -1.27
CA THR A 634 -23.22 -9.10 -1.48
C THR A 634 -22.39 -8.02 -0.79
N LYS A 635 -22.79 -6.75 -0.90
CA LYS A 635 -22.16 -5.63 -0.17
C LYS A 635 -22.28 -5.80 1.35
N THR A 636 -23.43 -6.26 1.82
CA THR A 636 -23.70 -6.47 3.25
C THR A 636 -22.84 -7.59 3.83
N ILE A 637 -22.78 -8.76 3.19
CA ILE A 637 -21.99 -9.91 3.66
C ILE A 637 -20.47 -9.62 3.61
N LYS A 638 -20.00 -8.88 2.59
CA LYS A 638 -18.61 -8.38 2.53
C LYS A 638 -18.32 -7.41 3.68
N ARG A 639 -19.22 -6.46 3.97
CA ARG A 639 -19.08 -5.52 5.11
C ARG A 639 -19.06 -6.25 6.46
N GLN A 640 -19.84 -7.33 6.60
CA GLN A 640 -19.86 -8.18 7.79
C GLN A 640 -18.65 -9.12 7.91
N ARG A 641 -17.71 -9.10 6.95
CA ARG A 641 -16.54 -9.99 6.87
C ARG A 641 -16.87 -11.49 6.76
N LYS A 642 -18.10 -11.79 6.34
CA LYS A 642 -18.56 -13.16 6.03
C LYS A 642 -18.25 -13.58 4.59
N TRP A 643 -17.83 -12.65 3.76
CA TRP A 643 -17.29 -12.91 2.43
C TRP A 643 -15.91 -12.26 2.35
N GLN A 644 -14.86 -13.07 2.23
CA GLN A 644 -13.48 -12.63 2.20
C GLN A 644 -12.77 -13.13 0.95
N GLU A 645 -11.97 -12.26 0.34
CA GLU A 645 -11.26 -12.53 -0.91
C GLU A 645 -9.77 -12.26 -0.73
N ASP A 646 -8.94 -13.21 -1.15
CA ASP A 646 -7.48 -13.05 -1.33
C ASP A 646 -7.16 -13.34 -2.80
N VAL A 647 -7.35 -12.33 -3.65
CA VAL A 647 -7.32 -12.48 -5.10
C VAL A 647 -6.22 -11.65 -5.74
N TRP A 648 -5.53 -12.24 -6.72
CA TRP A 648 -4.44 -11.62 -7.46
C TRP A 648 -4.62 -11.82 -8.97
N GLY A 649 -4.05 -10.97 -9.82
CA GLY A 649 -4.24 -11.06 -11.27
C GLY A 649 -3.35 -10.13 -12.05
#